data_AF-A0A2G5VN82-F1
#
_entry.id   AF-A0A2G5VN82-F1
#
_cell.length_a   1.000
_cell.length_b   1.000
_cell.length_c   1.000
_cell.angle_alpha   90.00
_cell.angle_beta   90.00
_cell.angle_gamma   90.00
#
_symmetry.space_group_name_H-M   'P 1'
#
loop_
_entity.id
_entity.type
_entity.pdbx_description
1 polymer ?
#
loop_
_entity_poly.entity_id
_entity_poly.type
_entity_poly.pdbx_seq_one_letter_code
_entity_poly.pdbx_strand_id
1 'polypeptide(L)'
;MSVFNRSTSPYSSGSSTASSSARSSCSPPLPSAPLLGPSEPMSTAFPTQNDMKLSTDLLKALEAANSFETPKEGQKRLKVLRKLNGSIKSWIQDLTNQRLPNGKNINAGGKLLSFGSYRLGVHGPSADIDCLVVAPRHVKRSDFFGSFKDVLARDSLCKNLQAVEQAYVPIMTMEYAEIEIDLLFCSLDLPEVPEDLDISNDALLKNLDQESVRSLNGTKCTEMILQLVPNQETFALTLRAVKIWAKNHGIYSNAMGYLGGISWALLVARVCQLYPNAAPAKLIQKFFFVFSTWEWPSPMFIKRMSQPSGTQMDNLVWNSRTDRSVMPILTPTFPEQNSTYNVSKSSLKVMMEEIKDGMTICNKIHAGKAKWADLFEPTNFFTGYKHFVAVTLESEDAKFQGFFESKIRQLVQILESNPLVAIAHINPRSFKKAKSTKSTWFIGLEFSEQAKNLDLTKDIERFKYNINQQARKLKGIGSGVIDASYVKRSGLIETHQYRQSGHIPRAPPISYRNPFPTDYTEFDGLHPENQDVSLHKIHVIRVENGRLLIVSTCGSRICIVEMETSKCILSSELDFEILDVSTCGNDVFVLLADSKGLRKFSVFERQKCVEKLNLKGFFGQSAQTMLFCSPHFSFPSPIISKTIEGLLTMSRKKETERLQQLLQKILDDRKASQSMYDNMEELERRESLNGAKNQKKEGEETQRNEEKSKKLPSGVHRVSIF
;
A
#
# COMPACT_ATOMS: atom_id res chain seq x y z
N MET A 1 -0.72 -7.70 25.08
CA MET A 1 -0.37 -7.96 26.48
C MET A 1 -0.85 -6.78 27.32
N SER A 2 -1.81 -7.06 28.19
CA SER A 2 -2.63 -6.16 29.00
C SER A 2 -1.87 -5.55 30.19
N VAL A 3 -2.36 -4.43 30.74
CA VAL A 3 -3.09 -4.34 32.03
C VAL A 3 -3.70 -2.92 32.15
N PHE A 4 -5.03 -2.82 32.27
CA PHE A 4 -5.69 -1.69 32.93
C PHE A 4 -6.79 -2.26 33.83
N ASN A 5 -6.50 -2.36 35.13
CA ASN A 5 -7.48 -2.59 36.18
C ASN A 5 -8.09 -1.23 36.56
N ARG A 6 -9.42 -1.15 36.59
CA ARG A 6 -10.15 -0.12 37.35
C ARG A 6 -10.88 -0.79 38.50
N SER A 7 -10.53 -0.35 39.71
CA SER A 7 -11.16 -0.66 40.98
C SER A 7 -12.57 -0.08 41.07
N THR A 8 -13.52 -0.90 41.48
CA THR A 8 -14.88 -0.52 41.89
C THR A 8 -14.94 -0.31 43.41
N SER A 9 -15.78 0.63 43.85
CA SER A 9 -16.20 0.80 45.25
C SER A 9 -17.73 1.00 45.29
N PRO A 10 -18.44 0.53 46.33
CA PRO A 10 -19.86 0.21 46.23
C PRO A 10 -20.79 1.33 46.73
N TYR A 11 -21.96 1.43 46.11
CA TYR A 11 -23.07 2.25 46.58
C TYR A 11 -23.86 1.51 47.68
N SER A 12 -24.21 2.27 48.71
CA SER A 12 -24.97 1.90 49.88
C SER A 12 -26.47 1.72 49.60
N SER A 13 -27.04 0.79 50.35
CA SER A 13 -28.45 0.41 50.43
C SER A 13 -29.34 1.48 51.06
N GLY A 14 -30.50 1.73 50.45
CA GLY A 14 -31.63 2.44 51.07
C GLY A 14 -32.93 1.75 50.71
N SER A 15 -33.55 1.11 51.69
CA SER A 15 -34.84 0.42 51.59
C SER A 15 -36.00 1.38 51.88
N SER A 16 -37.07 1.32 51.08
CA SER A 16 -38.42 1.68 51.52
C SER A 16 -39.47 0.86 50.76
N THR A 17 -40.42 0.34 51.54
CA THR A 17 -41.45 -0.64 51.20
C THR A 17 -42.81 0.01 50.92
N ALA A 18 -43.69 -0.79 50.28
CA ALA A 18 -45.13 -0.62 49.98
C ALA A 18 -45.41 -0.06 48.56
N SER A 19 -46.34 -0.58 47.75
CA SER A 19 -47.47 -1.50 47.96
C SER A 19 -47.88 -2.17 46.63
N SER A 20 -48.42 -3.38 46.73
CA SER A 20 -48.88 -4.25 45.64
C SER A 20 -50.12 -3.75 44.88
N SER A 21 -50.05 -3.73 43.55
CA SER A 21 -51.21 -3.99 42.69
C SER A 21 -50.75 -4.57 41.34
N ALA A 22 -51.06 -5.83 41.10
CA ALA A 22 -50.69 -6.58 39.90
C ALA A 22 -51.41 -6.02 38.66
N ARG A 23 -50.64 -5.54 37.69
CA ARG A 23 -51.04 -5.41 36.28
C ARG A 23 -49.88 -5.92 35.42
N SER A 24 -50.20 -6.83 34.52
CA SER A 24 -49.29 -7.40 33.52
C SER A 24 -48.66 -6.29 32.67
N SER A 25 -47.38 -6.01 32.89
CA SER A 25 -46.59 -5.10 32.06
C SER A 25 -45.50 -5.87 31.35
N CYS A 26 -45.52 -5.83 30.02
CA CYS A 26 -44.36 -6.15 29.18
C CYS A 26 -43.10 -5.53 29.79
N SER A 27 -42.04 -6.33 29.86
CA SER A 27 -40.69 -5.84 30.16
C SER A 27 -40.38 -4.62 29.30
N PRO A 28 -39.86 -3.51 29.86
CA PRO A 28 -39.38 -2.42 29.04
C PRO A 28 -38.26 -2.97 28.15
N PRO A 29 -38.19 -2.57 26.86
CA PRO A 29 -37.08 -2.98 26.01
C PRO A 29 -35.78 -2.51 26.67
N LEU A 30 -34.80 -3.41 26.73
CA LEU A 30 -33.42 -3.07 27.08
C LEU A 30 -33.02 -1.80 26.30
N PRO A 31 -32.39 -0.79 26.95
CA PRO A 31 -32.01 0.43 26.26
C PRO A 31 -31.16 0.05 25.04
N SER A 32 -31.67 0.33 23.85
CA SER A 32 -30.95 0.12 22.59
C SER A 32 -29.64 0.87 22.70
N ALA A 33 -28.52 0.19 22.42
CA ALA A 33 -27.21 0.81 22.42
C ALA A 33 -27.26 2.14 21.64
N PRO A 34 -26.66 3.23 22.16
CA PRO A 34 -26.76 4.54 21.55
C PRO A 34 -26.22 4.47 20.11
N LEU A 35 -26.98 5.04 19.17
CA LEU A 35 -26.60 5.10 17.77
C LEU A 35 -25.32 5.94 17.62
N LEU A 36 -24.22 5.29 17.22
CA LEU A 36 -22.91 5.94 17.12
C LEU A 36 -22.73 6.76 15.84
N GLY A 37 -23.58 6.57 14.83
CA GLY A 37 -23.50 7.26 13.54
C GLY A 37 -24.79 8.01 13.18
N PRO A 38 -24.82 8.71 12.03
CA PRO A 38 -26.01 9.46 11.60
C PRO A 38 -27.20 8.58 11.14
N SER A 39 -26.96 7.30 10.90
CA SER A 39 -27.93 6.31 10.41
C SER A 39 -27.75 4.98 11.12
N GLU A 40 -28.79 4.15 11.09
CA GLU A 40 -28.74 2.76 11.55
C GLU A 40 -27.62 1.95 10.86
N PRO A 41 -27.05 0.94 11.55
CA PRO A 41 -26.10 0.00 10.94
C PRO A 41 -26.70 -0.70 9.72
N MET A 42 -25.89 -0.95 8.69
CA MET A 42 -26.30 -1.79 7.55
C MET A 42 -26.35 -3.27 7.93
N SER A 43 -25.51 -3.69 8.88
CA SER A 43 -25.52 -5.05 9.41
C SER A 43 -24.88 -5.09 10.79
N THR A 44 -25.50 -5.84 11.70
CA THR A 44 -24.98 -6.13 13.05
C THR A 44 -24.42 -7.55 13.16
N ALA A 45 -24.21 -8.24 12.03
CA ALA A 45 -23.68 -9.60 12.03
C ALA A 45 -22.28 -9.67 12.64
N PHE A 46 -22.06 -10.67 13.50
CA PHE A 46 -20.76 -10.96 14.07
C PHE A 46 -19.85 -11.66 13.04
N PRO A 47 -18.52 -11.63 13.24
CA PRO A 47 -17.56 -12.19 12.29
C PRO A 47 -17.69 -13.72 12.19
N THR A 48 -17.55 -14.25 10.99
CA THR A 48 -17.40 -15.69 10.77
C THR A 48 -15.99 -16.16 11.14
N GLN A 49 -15.78 -17.47 11.27
CA GLN A 49 -14.43 -18.04 11.45
C GLN A 49 -13.48 -17.64 10.30
N ASN A 50 -13.99 -17.56 9.07
CA ASN A 50 -13.20 -17.11 7.93
C ASN A 50 -12.78 -15.64 8.05
N ASP A 51 -13.68 -14.76 8.50
CA ASP A 51 -13.36 -13.35 8.73
C ASP A 51 -12.26 -13.18 9.79
N MET A 52 -12.30 -13.99 10.85
CA MET A 52 -11.26 -14.00 11.90
C MET A 52 -9.92 -14.49 11.38
N LYS A 53 -9.92 -15.56 10.57
CA LYS A 53 -8.70 -16.07 9.91
C LYS A 53 -8.10 -15.01 8.98
N LEU A 54 -8.90 -14.42 8.10
CA LEU A 54 -8.45 -13.37 7.19
C LEU A 54 -7.94 -12.13 7.94
N SER A 55 -8.53 -11.79 9.09
CA SER A 55 -8.05 -10.69 9.93
C SER A 55 -6.71 -11.00 10.59
N THR A 56 -6.44 -12.26 10.91
CA THR A 56 -5.13 -12.71 11.39
C THR A 56 -4.08 -12.64 10.28
N ASP A 57 -4.44 -13.07 9.06
CA ASP A 57 -3.54 -12.97 7.90
C ASP A 57 -3.27 -11.51 7.50
N LEU A 58 -4.26 -10.63 7.67
CA LEU A 58 -4.10 -9.18 7.50
C LEU A 58 -3.07 -8.64 8.48
N LEU A 59 -3.16 -9.00 9.77
CA LEU A 59 -2.21 -8.55 10.78
C LEU A 59 -0.77 -8.91 10.40
N LYS A 60 -0.53 -10.15 9.96
CA LYS A 60 0.79 -10.58 9.48
C LYS A 60 1.27 -9.78 8.26
N ALA A 61 0.37 -9.47 7.33
CA ALA A 61 0.71 -8.65 6.17
C ALA A 61 1.07 -7.20 6.56
N LEU A 62 0.39 -6.64 7.57
CA LEU A 62 0.69 -5.31 8.10
C LEU A 62 2.02 -5.27 8.87
N GLU A 63 2.35 -6.34 9.59
CA GLU A 63 3.67 -6.53 10.22
C GLU A 63 4.78 -6.61 9.17
N ALA A 64 4.58 -7.41 8.12
CA ALA A 64 5.52 -7.52 7.00
C ALA A 64 5.71 -6.20 6.24
N ALA A 65 4.68 -5.35 6.20
CA ALA A 65 4.74 -4.00 5.62
C ALA A 65 5.36 -2.95 6.57
N ASN A 66 5.92 -3.35 7.72
CA ASN A 66 6.52 -2.48 8.74
C ASN A 66 5.55 -1.36 9.21
N SER A 67 4.25 -1.71 9.36
CA SER A 67 3.23 -0.75 9.77
C SER A 67 3.31 -0.39 11.26
N PHE A 68 3.77 -1.33 12.09
CA PHE A 68 3.77 -1.18 13.54
C PHE A 68 5.12 -0.69 14.04
N GLU A 69 5.11 0.21 15.02
CA GLU A 69 6.32 0.54 15.76
C GLU A 69 6.72 -0.59 16.71
N THR A 70 8.00 -0.64 17.06
CA THR A 70 8.49 -1.58 18.06
C THR A 70 8.06 -1.13 19.48
N PRO A 71 7.91 -2.05 20.44
CA PRO A 71 7.60 -1.69 21.83
C PRO A 71 8.62 -0.72 22.45
N LYS A 72 9.89 -0.82 22.04
CA LYS A 72 10.98 0.07 22.50
C LYS A 72 10.78 1.50 22.01
N GLU A 73 10.40 1.68 20.74
CA GLU A 73 10.08 2.99 20.18
C GLU A 73 8.83 3.59 20.83
N GLY A 74 7.79 2.79 21.06
CA GLY A 74 6.60 3.23 21.79
C GLY A 74 6.91 3.73 23.21
N GLN A 75 7.76 3.02 23.95
CA GLN A 75 8.24 3.50 25.26
C GLN A 75 9.06 4.80 25.16
N LYS A 76 9.86 4.95 24.09
CA LYS A 76 10.63 6.18 23.84
C LYS A 76 9.69 7.37 23.62
N ARG A 77 8.67 7.23 22.76
CA ARG A 77 7.63 8.25 22.51
C ARG A 77 6.91 8.67 23.80
N LEU A 78 6.53 7.69 24.63
CA LEU A 78 5.88 7.96 25.91
C LEU A 78 6.78 8.73 26.89
N LYS A 79 8.08 8.42 26.95
CA LYS A 79 9.06 9.17 27.76
C LYS A 79 9.21 10.61 27.27
N VAL A 80 9.28 10.81 25.94
CA VAL A 80 9.35 12.14 25.32
C VAL A 80 8.13 12.98 25.68
N LEU A 81 6.91 12.44 25.49
CA LEU A 81 5.67 13.15 25.81
C LEU A 81 5.57 13.50 27.30
N ARG A 82 5.99 12.61 28.21
CA ARG A 82 6.01 12.90 29.65
C ARG A 82 6.98 14.03 29.98
N LYS A 83 8.17 14.03 29.39
CA LYS A 83 9.17 15.09 29.62
C LYS A 83 8.66 16.43 29.10
N LEU A 84 8.14 16.47 27.87
CA LEU A 84 7.57 17.69 27.29
C LEU A 84 6.39 18.22 28.10
N ASN A 85 5.47 17.36 28.54
CA ASN A 85 4.36 17.76 29.41
C ASN A 85 4.85 18.36 30.74
N GLY A 86 5.91 17.80 31.33
CA GLY A 86 6.56 18.37 32.51
C GLY A 86 7.16 19.77 32.25
N SER A 87 7.89 19.93 31.15
CA SER A 87 8.45 21.23 30.75
C SER A 87 7.37 22.29 30.52
N ILE A 88 6.25 21.91 29.90
CA ILE A 88 5.09 22.78 29.68
C ILE A 88 4.48 23.25 31.01
N LYS A 89 4.23 22.32 31.94
CA LYS A 89 3.67 22.66 33.26
C LYS A 89 4.60 23.58 34.06
N SER A 90 5.90 23.30 34.05
CA SER A 90 6.89 24.17 34.70
C SER A 90 6.90 25.57 34.09
N TRP A 91 6.92 25.66 32.76
CA TRP A 91 6.88 26.95 32.05
C TRP A 91 5.61 27.75 32.33
N ILE A 92 4.44 27.10 32.33
CA ILE A 92 3.16 27.74 32.68
C ILE A 92 3.17 28.21 34.14
N GLN A 93 3.72 27.42 35.06
CA GLN A 93 3.86 27.81 36.46
C GLN A 93 4.76 29.03 36.62
N ASP A 94 5.88 29.11 35.90
CA ASP A 94 6.78 30.26 35.94
C ASP A 94 6.08 31.55 35.47
N LEU A 95 5.32 31.48 34.38
CA LEU A 95 4.50 32.60 33.91
C LEU A 95 3.40 32.98 34.91
N THR A 96 2.79 32.00 35.56
CA THR A 96 1.76 32.20 36.58
C THR A 96 2.34 32.95 37.79
N ASN A 97 3.52 32.55 38.24
CA ASN A 97 4.26 33.20 39.33
C ASN A 97 4.59 34.66 39.03
N GLN A 98 4.87 34.98 37.77
CA GLN A 98 5.24 36.33 37.33
C GLN A 98 4.05 37.26 37.13
N ARG A 99 2.90 36.72 36.69
CA ARG A 99 1.77 37.53 36.22
C ARG A 99 0.60 37.61 37.18
N LEU A 100 0.42 36.63 38.07
CA LEU A 100 -0.71 36.58 38.99
C LEU A 100 -0.27 36.89 40.43
N PRO A 101 -1.04 37.71 41.17
CA PRO A 101 -0.85 37.87 42.62
C PRO A 101 -0.90 36.51 43.32
N ASN A 102 0.07 36.22 44.19
CA ASN A 102 0.22 34.93 44.86
C ASN A 102 0.31 33.72 43.90
N GLY A 103 0.79 33.91 42.67
CA GLY A 103 0.87 32.86 41.65
C GLY A 103 1.60 31.58 42.08
N LYS A 104 2.54 31.68 43.05
CA LYS A 104 3.22 30.52 43.66
C LYS A 104 2.26 29.52 44.32
N ASN A 105 1.10 29.98 44.76
CA ASN A 105 0.06 29.15 45.39
C ASN A 105 -1.04 28.73 44.40
N ILE A 106 -0.97 29.16 43.14
CA ILE A 106 -1.95 28.84 42.10
C ILE A 106 -1.36 27.74 41.23
N ASN A 107 -2.08 26.61 41.14
CA ASN A 107 -1.76 25.57 40.18
C ASN A 107 -2.52 25.85 38.87
N ALA A 108 -1.90 26.63 38.00
CA ALA A 108 -2.49 27.00 36.71
C ALA A 108 -2.67 25.80 35.75
N GLY A 109 -2.03 24.67 36.05
CA GLY A 109 -2.10 23.43 35.29
C GLY A 109 -1.39 23.53 33.93
N GLY A 110 -2.06 23.05 32.89
CA GLY A 110 -1.56 22.98 31.53
C GLY A 110 -1.41 21.55 31.05
N LYS A 111 -1.63 21.32 29.75
CA LYS A 111 -1.72 19.95 29.22
C LYS A 111 -1.11 19.83 27.83
N LEU A 112 -0.32 18.80 27.63
CA LEU A 112 0.11 18.33 26.31
C LEU A 112 -0.87 17.24 25.83
N LEU A 113 -1.54 17.49 24.72
CA LEU A 113 -2.46 16.55 24.09
C LEU A 113 -1.88 16.08 22.77
N SER A 114 -1.64 14.78 22.61
CA SER A 114 -1.33 14.23 21.28
C SER A 114 -2.61 14.08 20.48
N PHE A 115 -2.56 14.32 19.17
CA PHE A 115 -3.67 14.06 18.24
C PHE A 115 -3.17 13.34 16.99
N GLY A 116 -4.00 13.26 15.95
CA GLY A 116 -3.57 12.74 14.66
C GLY A 116 -3.23 11.25 14.68
N SER A 117 -2.27 10.85 13.87
CA SER A 117 -2.03 9.42 13.61
C SER A 117 -1.52 8.65 14.83
N TYR A 118 -0.74 9.31 15.69
CA TYR A 118 -0.23 8.75 16.93
C TYR A 118 -1.37 8.50 17.92
N ARG A 119 -2.23 9.50 18.14
CA ARG A 119 -3.37 9.37 19.07
C ARG A 119 -4.41 8.36 18.60
N LEU A 120 -4.62 8.24 17.29
CA LEU A 120 -5.48 7.21 16.69
C LEU A 120 -4.86 5.79 16.77
N GLY A 121 -3.60 5.64 17.20
CA GLY A 121 -2.92 4.35 17.27
C GLY A 121 -2.60 3.74 15.90
N VAL A 122 -2.45 4.58 14.86
CA VAL A 122 -2.22 4.18 13.46
C VAL A 122 -0.94 4.77 12.84
N HIS A 123 -0.02 5.20 13.70
CA HIS A 123 1.31 5.68 13.32
C HIS A 123 2.25 4.50 13.02
N GLY A 124 3.25 4.76 12.18
CA GLY A 124 4.36 3.83 11.89
C GLY A 124 5.66 4.25 12.60
N PRO A 125 6.74 3.48 12.46
CA PRO A 125 8.00 3.72 13.18
C PRO A 125 8.57 5.13 12.99
N SER A 126 8.52 5.67 11.78
CA SER A 126 9.07 6.98 11.41
C SER A 126 8.04 8.12 11.43
N ALA A 127 6.86 7.92 12.02
CA ALA A 127 5.85 8.97 12.07
C ALA A 127 6.22 10.06 13.09
N ASP A 128 5.87 11.29 12.77
CA ASP A 128 5.81 12.43 13.67
C ASP A 128 4.78 12.23 14.79
N ILE A 129 4.86 13.07 15.83
CA ILE A 129 3.80 13.20 16.84
C ILE A 129 3.23 14.60 16.80
N ASP A 130 2.00 14.68 16.31
CA ASP A 130 1.16 15.86 16.39
C ASP A 130 0.73 16.11 17.84
N CYS A 131 1.05 17.28 18.38
CA CYS A 131 0.80 17.66 19.75
C CYS A 131 0.19 19.06 19.86
N LEU A 132 -0.69 19.26 20.84
CA LEU A 132 -1.30 20.53 21.20
C LEU A 132 -0.96 20.87 22.65
N VAL A 133 -0.39 22.04 22.85
CA VAL A 133 -0.23 22.66 24.16
C VAL A 133 -1.49 23.43 24.51
N VAL A 134 -2.16 23.03 25.60
CA VAL A 134 -3.33 23.71 26.16
C VAL A 134 -2.91 24.46 27.41
N ALA A 135 -3.07 25.78 27.39
CA ALA A 135 -2.67 26.69 28.45
C ALA A 135 -3.84 27.56 28.94
N PRO A 136 -3.78 28.10 30.16
CA PRO A 136 -4.79 29.00 30.71
C PRO A 136 -4.71 30.42 30.11
N ARG A 137 -5.74 31.23 30.37
CA ARG A 137 -5.98 32.51 29.67
C ARG A 137 -4.86 33.54 29.78
N HIS A 138 -4.06 33.50 30.85
CA HIS A 138 -2.95 34.44 31.09
C HIS A 138 -1.67 34.07 30.31
N VAL A 139 -1.61 32.87 29.73
CA VAL A 139 -0.51 32.42 28.86
C VAL A 139 -0.89 32.71 27.42
N LYS A 140 -0.07 33.49 26.72
CA LYS A 140 -0.33 33.97 25.36
C LYS A 140 0.52 33.23 24.33
N ARG A 141 0.09 33.29 23.07
CA ARG A 141 0.83 32.69 21.95
C ARG A 141 2.23 33.28 21.77
N SER A 142 2.40 34.58 22.06
CA SER A 142 3.72 35.23 22.10
C SER A 142 4.65 34.57 23.12
N ASP A 143 4.12 34.03 24.23
CA ASP A 143 4.92 33.34 25.23
C ASP A 143 5.35 31.96 24.74
N PHE A 144 4.48 31.27 24.00
CA PHE A 144 4.76 29.98 23.37
C PHE A 144 5.89 30.09 22.33
N PHE A 145 5.85 31.11 21.48
CA PHE A 145 6.90 31.32 20.46
C PHE A 145 8.12 32.10 20.96
N GLY A 146 8.03 32.75 22.12
CA GLY A 146 9.15 33.40 22.81
C GLY A 146 9.69 32.52 23.93
N SER A 147 9.21 32.73 25.15
CA SER A 147 9.76 32.09 26.35
C SER A 147 9.78 30.56 26.33
N PHE A 148 8.75 29.88 25.81
CA PHE A 148 8.76 28.42 25.74
C PHE A 148 9.70 27.89 24.67
N LYS A 149 9.80 28.59 23.53
CA LYS A 149 10.82 28.31 22.52
C LYS A 149 12.23 28.39 23.13
N ASP A 150 12.50 29.37 23.99
CA ASP A 150 13.78 29.48 24.69
C ASP A 150 14.01 28.34 25.71
N VAL A 151 12.95 27.85 26.35
CA VAL A 151 13.01 26.66 27.21
C VAL A 151 13.41 25.43 26.39
N LEU A 152 12.77 25.23 25.23
CA LEU A 152 13.08 24.12 24.33
C LEU A 152 14.49 24.22 23.75
N ALA A 153 14.92 25.42 23.34
CA ALA A 153 16.25 25.64 22.77
C ALA A 153 17.41 25.39 23.75
N ARG A 154 17.16 25.49 25.06
CA ARG A 154 18.13 25.18 26.12
C ARG A 154 18.19 23.69 26.48
N ASP A 155 17.20 22.88 26.08
CA ASP A 155 17.20 21.46 26.34
C ASP A 155 18.06 20.72 25.30
N SER A 156 19.11 20.04 25.76
CA SER A 156 20.03 19.30 24.88
C SER A 156 19.37 18.17 24.08
N LEU A 157 18.16 17.75 24.46
CA LEU A 157 17.38 16.77 23.70
C LEU A 157 16.65 17.38 22.48
N CYS A 158 16.47 18.70 22.45
CA CYS A 158 15.78 19.40 21.38
C CYS A 158 16.77 19.79 20.28
N LYS A 159 16.52 19.31 19.06
CA LYS A 159 17.29 19.64 17.85
C LYS A 159 16.34 20.18 16.79
N ASN A 160 16.92 20.90 15.82
CA ASN A 160 16.19 21.36 14.63
C ASN A 160 14.91 22.15 14.94
N LEU A 161 14.87 22.90 16.05
CA LEU A 161 13.70 23.67 16.48
C LEU A 161 13.40 24.80 15.49
N GLN A 162 12.22 24.76 14.88
CA GLN A 162 11.71 25.78 13.97
C GLN A 162 10.36 26.28 14.45
N ALA A 163 10.10 27.58 14.29
CA ALA A 163 8.86 28.23 14.66
C ALA A 163 8.26 28.94 13.45
N VAL A 164 7.00 28.66 13.16
CA VAL A 164 6.26 29.27 12.04
C VAL A 164 4.98 29.91 12.58
N GLU A 165 5.09 31.17 12.98
CA GLU A 165 3.99 31.92 13.61
C GLU A 165 2.92 32.38 12.61
N GLN A 166 3.33 32.67 11.37
CA GLN A 166 2.47 33.27 10.34
C GLN A 166 1.81 32.22 9.42
N ALA A 167 1.73 30.96 9.86
CA ALA A 167 1.04 29.90 9.15
C ALA A 167 -0.48 29.93 9.40
N TYR A 168 -1.25 29.20 8.57
CA TYR A 168 -2.70 29.06 8.77
C TYR A 168 -3.05 28.48 10.16
N VAL A 169 -2.22 27.55 10.63
CA VAL A 169 -2.16 27.08 12.01
C VAL A 169 -0.73 27.31 12.50
N PRO A 170 -0.49 28.25 13.44
CA PRO A 170 0.85 28.49 13.98
C PRO A 170 1.44 27.25 14.65
N ILE A 171 2.70 26.94 14.36
CA ILE A 171 3.33 25.67 14.76
C ILE A 171 4.81 25.84 15.13
N MET A 172 5.28 25.07 16.11
CA MET A 172 6.70 24.78 16.31
C MET A 172 7.00 23.33 15.96
N THR A 173 8.00 23.09 15.12
CA THR A 173 8.46 21.76 14.76
C THR A 173 9.86 21.52 15.32
N MET A 174 10.14 20.31 15.78
CA MET A 174 11.44 19.95 16.35
C MET A 174 11.71 18.46 16.27
N GLU A 175 12.98 18.09 16.39
CA GLU A 175 13.39 16.72 16.70
C GLU A 175 13.73 16.65 18.20
N TYR A 176 12.87 16.02 19.00
CA TYR A 176 13.06 15.89 20.43
C TYR A 176 13.44 14.46 20.80
N ALA A 177 14.68 14.25 21.24
CA ALA A 177 15.26 12.93 21.48
C ALA A 177 15.09 11.98 20.27
N GLU A 178 15.40 12.48 19.07
CA GLU A 178 15.30 11.75 17.78
C GLU A 178 13.86 11.36 17.40
N ILE A 179 12.87 12.12 17.87
CA ILE A 179 11.46 11.96 17.48
C ILE A 179 10.99 13.31 16.93
N GLU A 180 10.44 13.31 15.72
CA GLU A 180 9.83 14.50 15.14
C GLU A 180 8.53 14.84 15.90
N ILE A 181 8.45 16.06 16.42
CA ILE A 181 7.31 16.57 17.19
C ILE A 181 6.83 17.87 16.56
N ASP A 182 5.53 17.92 16.32
CA ASP A 182 4.79 19.07 15.83
C ASP A 182 3.95 19.64 16.99
N LEU A 183 4.28 20.84 17.46
CA LEU A 183 3.63 21.51 18.59
C LEU A 183 2.76 22.68 18.13
N LEU A 184 1.46 22.52 18.35
CA LEU A 184 0.45 23.57 18.26
C LEU A 184 0.20 24.19 19.64
N PHE A 185 -0.45 25.35 19.67
CA PHE A 185 -0.76 26.05 20.91
C PHE A 185 -2.18 26.60 20.94
N CYS A 186 -2.85 26.42 22.07
CA CYS A 186 -4.14 27.01 22.39
C CYS A 186 -4.13 27.57 23.82
N SER A 187 -4.60 28.81 23.97
CA SER A 187 -4.89 29.44 25.26
C SER A 187 -6.40 29.42 25.47
N LEU A 188 -6.88 28.69 26.47
CA LEU A 188 -8.31 28.63 26.79
C LEU A 188 -8.72 29.84 27.63
N ASP A 189 -9.97 30.29 27.51
CA ASP A 189 -10.54 31.30 28.42
C ASP A 189 -10.92 30.71 29.79
N LEU A 190 -9.96 30.01 30.40
CA LEU A 190 -10.04 29.41 31.72
C LEU A 190 -8.90 29.95 32.59
N PRO A 191 -9.11 30.14 33.91
CA PRO A 191 -8.05 30.56 34.81
C PRO A 191 -7.00 29.46 35.02
N GLU A 192 -7.43 28.20 34.96
CA GLU A 192 -6.61 27.00 35.17
C GLU A 192 -7.03 25.92 34.17
N VAL A 193 -6.12 25.04 33.80
CA VAL A 193 -6.39 23.91 32.90
C VAL A 193 -6.42 22.62 33.72
N PRO A 194 -7.59 22.01 33.96
CA PRO A 194 -7.71 20.82 34.79
C PRO A 194 -7.20 19.55 34.08
N GLU A 195 -6.75 18.56 34.84
CA GLU A 195 -6.22 17.29 34.29
C GLU A 195 -7.30 16.48 33.55
N ASP A 196 -8.54 16.54 34.03
CA ASP A 196 -9.72 15.85 33.49
C ASP A 196 -10.49 16.68 32.45
N LEU A 197 -9.89 17.75 31.92
CA LEU A 197 -10.48 18.57 30.87
C LEU A 197 -10.98 17.72 29.69
N ASP A 198 -12.29 17.79 29.45
CA ASP A 198 -12.93 17.23 28.26
C ASP A 198 -12.80 18.20 27.09
N ILE A 199 -11.83 17.90 26.20
CA ILE A 199 -11.55 18.72 25.02
C ILE A 199 -12.68 18.68 23.98
N SER A 200 -13.58 17.69 24.05
CA SER A 200 -14.68 17.53 23.09
C SER A 200 -15.79 18.56 23.28
N ASN A 201 -15.84 19.23 24.43
CA ASN A 201 -16.85 20.23 24.77
C ASN A 201 -16.71 21.51 23.91
N ASP A 202 -17.75 21.84 23.15
CA ASP A 202 -17.79 23.03 22.29
C ASP A 202 -17.76 24.35 23.07
N ALA A 203 -18.13 24.35 24.36
CA ALA A 203 -18.06 25.54 25.21
C ALA A 203 -16.62 26.08 25.35
N LEU A 204 -15.60 25.22 25.16
CA LEU A 204 -14.19 25.62 25.18
C LEU A 204 -13.82 26.56 24.04
N LEU A 205 -14.61 26.63 22.97
CA LEU A 205 -14.36 27.50 21.83
C LEU A 205 -14.78 28.95 22.06
N LYS A 206 -15.50 29.23 23.16
CA LYS A 206 -15.97 30.57 23.49
C LYS A 206 -14.77 31.50 23.74
N ASN A 207 -14.83 32.70 23.14
CA ASN A 207 -13.81 33.75 23.27
C ASN A 207 -12.41 33.38 22.75
N LEU A 208 -12.27 32.29 21.99
CA LEU A 208 -11.01 31.92 21.37
C LEU A 208 -10.76 32.69 20.07
N ASP A 209 -9.50 33.01 19.81
CA ASP A 209 -9.05 33.50 18.53
C ASP A 209 -9.03 32.37 17.47
N GLN A 210 -9.08 32.75 16.18
CA GLN A 210 -9.24 31.79 15.08
C GLN A 210 -8.11 30.75 15.04
N GLU A 211 -6.88 31.15 15.37
CA GLU A 211 -5.71 30.29 15.41
C GLU A 211 -5.82 29.22 16.51
N SER A 212 -6.37 29.57 17.69
CA SER A 212 -6.65 28.62 18.77
C SER A 212 -7.76 27.65 18.37
N VAL A 213 -8.84 28.14 17.74
CA VAL A 213 -9.93 27.29 17.23
C VAL A 213 -9.39 26.26 16.22
N ARG A 214 -8.56 26.70 15.28
CA ARG A 214 -7.92 25.79 14.30
C ARG A 214 -6.98 24.79 14.96
N SER A 215 -6.19 25.22 15.95
CA SER A 215 -5.25 24.35 16.67
C SER A 215 -5.97 23.28 17.49
N LEU A 216 -7.12 23.62 18.09
CA LEU A 216 -7.96 22.67 18.82
C LEU A 216 -8.65 21.65 17.91
N ASN A 217 -9.03 22.05 16.70
CA ASN A 217 -9.89 21.24 15.83
C ASN A 217 -9.28 19.86 15.54
N GLY A 218 -7.96 19.76 15.33
CA GLY A 218 -7.28 18.48 15.12
C GLY A 218 -7.41 17.51 16.30
N THR A 219 -7.28 18.04 17.52
CA THR A 219 -7.44 17.26 18.76
C THR A 219 -8.90 16.85 18.97
N LYS A 220 -9.83 17.80 18.85
CA LYS A 220 -11.27 17.50 18.98
C LYS A 220 -11.73 16.45 17.98
N CYS A 221 -11.31 16.58 16.72
CA CYS A 221 -11.70 15.68 15.64
C CYS A 221 -11.21 14.25 15.91
N THR A 222 -9.96 14.14 16.39
CA THR A 222 -9.37 12.84 16.77
C THR A 222 -10.14 12.18 17.91
N GLU A 223 -10.43 12.90 19.00
CA GLU A 223 -11.21 12.36 20.12
C GLU A 223 -12.63 11.98 19.69
N MET A 224 -13.28 12.81 18.88
CA MET A 224 -14.62 12.55 18.37
C MET A 224 -14.67 11.28 17.52
N ILE A 225 -13.66 11.03 16.66
CA ILE A 225 -13.57 9.76 15.91
C ILE A 225 -13.51 8.57 16.88
N LEU A 226 -12.64 8.63 17.90
CA LEU A 226 -12.47 7.54 18.87
C LEU A 226 -13.72 7.28 19.72
N GLN A 227 -14.52 8.31 19.99
CA GLN A 227 -15.81 8.20 20.69
C GLN A 227 -16.93 7.64 19.80
N LEU A 228 -16.88 7.87 18.48
CA LEU A 228 -17.94 7.50 17.54
C LEU A 228 -17.71 6.16 16.81
N VAL A 229 -16.61 5.46 17.10
CA VAL A 229 -16.37 4.10 16.58
C VAL A 229 -16.75 3.04 17.63
N PRO A 230 -17.40 1.94 17.23
CA PRO A 230 -17.85 0.90 18.17
C PRO A 230 -16.70 0.11 18.79
N ASN A 231 -15.59 -0.06 18.06
CA ASN A 231 -14.40 -0.74 18.55
C ASN A 231 -13.14 -0.05 17.99
N GLN A 232 -12.32 0.51 18.89
CA GLN A 232 -11.14 1.29 18.53
C GLN A 232 -10.00 0.44 17.96
N GLU A 233 -9.80 -0.78 18.44
CA GLU A 233 -8.74 -1.69 17.95
C GLU A 233 -9.03 -2.13 16.51
N THR A 234 -10.26 -2.55 16.26
CA THR A 234 -10.75 -2.94 14.95
C THR A 234 -10.71 -1.77 13.96
N PHE A 235 -11.09 -0.56 14.40
CA PHE A 235 -10.94 0.67 13.62
C PHE A 235 -9.47 0.94 13.28
N ALA A 236 -8.57 0.88 14.26
CA ALA A 236 -7.16 1.17 14.06
C ALA A 236 -6.50 0.19 13.07
N LEU A 237 -6.79 -1.11 13.18
CA LEU A 237 -6.24 -2.10 12.26
C LEU A 237 -6.75 -1.90 10.82
N THR A 238 -8.05 -1.61 10.67
CA THR A 238 -8.67 -1.31 9.37
C THR A 238 -8.06 -0.04 8.76
N LEU A 239 -7.91 1.02 9.55
CA LEU A 239 -7.32 2.27 9.09
C LEU A 239 -5.84 2.12 8.72
N ARG A 240 -5.06 1.30 9.44
CA ARG A 240 -3.68 0.98 9.06
C ARG A 240 -3.62 0.37 7.66
N ALA A 241 -4.46 -0.62 7.37
CA ALA A 241 -4.52 -1.26 6.06
C ALA A 241 -4.91 -0.27 4.94
N VAL A 242 -5.96 0.53 5.16
CA VAL A 242 -6.41 1.55 4.18
C VAL A 242 -5.32 2.60 3.94
N LYS A 243 -4.58 3.04 4.97
CA LYS A 243 -3.48 4.00 4.82
C LYS A 243 -2.34 3.43 3.97
N ILE A 244 -1.96 2.17 4.18
CA ILE A 244 -0.89 1.52 3.39
C ILE A 244 -1.35 1.39 1.94
N TRP A 245 -2.55 0.86 1.72
CA TRP A 245 -3.16 0.77 0.39
C TRP A 245 -3.15 2.14 -0.32
N ALA A 246 -3.70 3.18 0.31
CA ALA A 246 -3.77 4.52 -0.30
C ALA A 246 -2.38 5.10 -0.62
N LYS A 247 -1.37 4.87 0.24
CA LYS A 247 0.02 5.30 -0.01
C LYS A 247 0.69 4.54 -1.15
N ASN A 248 0.45 3.24 -1.25
CA ASN A 248 1.02 2.38 -2.29
C ASN A 248 0.36 2.60 -3.65
N HIS A 249 -0.90 3.01 -3.65
CA HIS A 249 -1.67 3.35 -4.84
C HIS A 249 -1.57 4.83 -5.25
N GLY A 250 -0.75 5.64 -4.55
CA GLY A 250 -0.48 7.02 -4.94
C GLY A 250 -1.65 7.99 -4.74
N ILE A 251 -2.57 7.70 -3.82
CA ILE A 251 -3.78 8.50 -3.55
C ILE A 251 -3.82 9.02 -2.09
N TYR A 252 -2.66 9.18 -1.46
CA TYR A 252 -2.51 9.71 -0.10
C TYR A 252 -1.72 11.03 -0.12
N SER A 253 -2.41 12.17 -0.21
CA SER A 253 -1.85 13.53 0.01
C SER A 253 -2.92 14.61 -0.21
N ASN A 254 -3.35 15.29 0.86
CA ASN A 254 -4.27 16.44 0.76
C ASN A 254 -3.68 17.61 -0.05
N ALA A 255 -2.38 17.87 0.11
CA ALA A 255 -1.69 18.95 -0.61
C ALA A 255 -1.75 18.77 -2.14
N MET A 256 -1.73 17.50 -2.58
CA MET A 256 -1.77 17.09 -3.99
C MET A 256 -3.18 16.85 -4.53
N GLY A 257 -4.23 17.14 -3.74
CA GLY A 257 -5.63 16.96 -4.17
C GLY A 257 -6.20 15.56 -3.95
N TYR A 258 -5.54 14.72 -3.16
CA TYR A 258 -6.06 13.43 -2.69
C TYR A 258 -6.51 13.53 -1.23
N LEU A 259 -6.79 12.39 -0.59
CA LEU A 259 -7.20 12.35 0.81
C LEU A 259 -5.99 12.40 1.75
N GLY A 260 -6.12 13.19 2.82
CA GLY A 260 -5.20 13.21 3.95
C GLY A 260 -5.56 12.16 5.01
N GLY A 261 -4.72 12.03 6.04
CA GLY A 261 -4.90 11.03 7.10
C GLY A 261 -6.25 11.11 7.81
N ILE A 262 -6.73 12.34 8.10
CA ILE A 262 -8.02 12.53 8.77
C ILE A 262 -9.20 12.12 7.89
N SER A 263 -9.16 12.41 6.59
CA SER A 263 -10.22 12.04 5.66
C SER A 263 -10.35 10.52 5.54
N TRP A 264 -9.21 9.80 5.44
CA TRP A 264 -9.21 8.34 5.49
C TRP A 264 -9.74 7.79 6.82
N ALA A 265 -9.38 8.41 7.94
CA ALA A 265 -9.90 8.02 9.25
C ALA A 265 -11.43 8.18 9.34
N LEU A 266 -11.98 9.28 8.82
CA LEU A 266 -13.43 9.51 8.80
C LEU A 266 -14.17 8.49 7.93
N LEU A 267 -13.61 8.14 6.75
CA LEU A 267 -14.19 7.12 5.89
C LEU A 267 -14.21 5.74 6.58
N VAL A 268 -13.11 5.35 7.22
CA VAL A 268 -13.04 4.08 7.97
C VAL A 268 -13.96 4.09 9.18
N ALA A 269 -14.03 5.21 9.92
CA ALA A 269 -14.95 5.37 11.05
C ALA A 269 -16.40 5.19 10.62
N ARG A 270 -16.80 5.78 9.47
CA ARG A 270 -18.14 5.60 8.91
C ARG A 270 -18.46 4.14 8.63
N VAL A 271 -17.52 3.38 8.07
CA VAL A 271 -17.71 1.95 7.80
C VAL A 271 -17.82 1.15 9.09
N CYS A 272 -17.04 1.48 10.11
CA CYS A 272 -17.16 0.86 11.44
C CYS A 272 -18.55 1.11 12.05
N GLN A 273 -19.13 2.31 11.89
CA GLN A 273 -20.50 2.59 12.35
C GLN A 273 -21.55 1.77 11.60
N LEU A 274 -21.37 1.54 10.29
CA LEU A 274 -22.30 0.77 9.47
C LEU A 274 -22.23 -0.74 9.73
N TYR A 275 -21.09 -1.23 10.25
CA TYR A 275 -20.82 -2.66 10.51
C TYR A 275 -20.17 -2.85 11.90
N PRO A 276 -20.88 -2.56 13.00
CA PRO A 276 -20.28 -2.39 14.32
C PRO A 276 -19.62 -3.64 14.92
N ASN A 277 -20.06 -4.82 14.50
CA ASN A 277 -19.55 -6.10 15.00
C ASN A 277 -18.56 -6.78 14.03
N ALA A 278 -18.27 -6.19 12.87
CA ALA A 278 -17.46 -6.83 11.83
C ALA A 278 -15.96 -6.83 12.19
N ALA A 279 -15.27 -7.89 11.78
CA ALA A 279 -13.81 -7.99 11.94
C ALA A 279 -13.07 -7.12 10.90
N PRO A 280 -11.80 -6.74 11.15
CA PRO A 280 -11.02 -5.88 10.26
C PRO A 280 -11.00 -6.30 8.78
N ALA A 281 -10.82 -7.59 8.49
CA ALA A 281 -10.86 -8.11 7.11
C ALA A 281 -12.16 -7.77 6.40
N LYS A 282 -13.28 -7.95 7.10
CA LYS A 282 -14.62 -7.68 6.58
C LYS A 282 -14.85 -6.18 6.42
N LEU A 283 -14.38 -5.38 7.37
CA LEU A 283 -14.47 -3.92 7.29
C LEU A 283 -13.70 -3.35 6.10
N ILE A 284 -12.54 -3.90 5.74
CA ILE A 284 -11.81 -3.47 4.53
C ILE A 284 -12.64 -3.77 3.27
N GLN A 285 -13.23 -4.97 3.16
CA GLN A 285 -14.13 -5.28 2.04
C GLN A 285 -15.33 -4.30 1.99
N LYS A 286 -15.94 -4.03 3.16
CA LYS A 286 -17.07 -3.11 3.27
C LYS A 286 -16.69 -1.66 2.99
N PHE A 287 -15.48 -1.25 3.31
CA PHE A 287 -14.94 0.05 2.98
C PHE A 287 -14.94 0.26 1.46
N PHE A 288 -14.35 -0.67 0.72
CA PHE A 288 -14.33 -0.58 -0.74
C PHE A 288 -15.74 -0.65 -1.33
N PHE A 289 -16.59 -1.53 -0.82
CA PHE A 289 -17.99 -1.62 -1.26
C PHE A 289 -18.72 -0.27 -1.09
N VAL A 290 -18.77 0.26 0.14
CA VAL A 290 -19.51 1.48 0.47
C VAL A 290 -19.04 2.66 -0.36
N PHE A 291 -17.72 2.88 -0.47
CA PHE A 291 -17.21 4.04 -1.17
C PHE A 291 -17.10 3.86 -2.69
N SER A 292 -17.14 2.63 -3.20
CA SER A 292 -17.30 2.39 -4.64
C SER A 292 -18.70 2.74 -5.15
N THR A 293 -19.71 2.64 -4.28
CA THR A 293 -21.12 2.92 -4.58
C THR A 293 -21.62 4.25 -4.01
N TRP A 294 -20.75 5.04 -3.38
CA TRP A 294 -21.14 6.31 -2.79
C TRP A 294 -21.43 7.35 -3.89
N GLU A 295 -22.61 7.96 -3.85
CA GLU A 295 -23.06 8.93 -4.84
C GLU A 295 -22.51 10.33 -4.54
N TRP A 296 -21.23 10.54 -4.84
CA TRP A 296 -20.60 11.87 -4.79
C TRP A 296 -21.32 12.86 -5.72
N PRO A 297 -21.55 14.13 -5.31
CA PRO A 297 -20.94 14.83 -4.18
C PRO A 297 -21.77 14.81 -2.87
N SER A 298 -22.62 13.80 -2.65
CA SER A 298 -23.32 13.66 -1.36
C SER A 298 -22.31 13.64 -0.20
N PRO A 299 -22.47 14.48 0.84
CA PRO A 299 -21.45 14.64 1.88
C PRO A 299 -21.37 13.42 2.79
N MET A 300 -20.14 13.03 3.11
CA MET A 300 -19.87 11.98 4.09
C MET A 300 -19.58 12.61 5.45
N PHE A 301 -20.31 12.16 6.47
CA PHE A 301 -20.14 12.58 7.86
C PHE A 301 -20.41 11.39 8.80
N ILE A 302 -19.76 11.40 9.97
CA ILE A 302 -19.89 10.35 10.99
C ILE A 302 -20.75 10.78 12.20
N LYS A 303 -21.16 12.05 12.22
CA LYS A 303 -22.04 12.66 13.24
C LYS A 303 -23.00 13.59 12.52
N ARG A 304 -24.26 13.67 12.96
CA ARG A 304 -25.20 14.67 12.44
C ARG A 304 -24.64 16.07 12.70
N MET A 305 -24.68 16.93 11.69
CA MET A 305 -24.19 18.30 11.80
C MET A 305 -24.99 19.05 12.86
N SER A 306 -24.30 19.89 13.63
CA SER A 306 -24.93 20.77 14.61
C SER A 306 -25.85 21.76 13.90
N GLN A 307 -26.99 22.10 14.53
CA GLN A 307 -27.81 23.19 14.01
C GLN A 307 -27.12 24.54 14.23
N PRO A 308 -27.26 25.51 13.31
CA PRO A 308 -26.70 26.84 13.48
C PRO A 308 -27.17 27.44 14.81
N SER A 309 -26.22 27.94 15.59
CA SER A 309 -26.47 28.48 16.93
C SER A 309 -26.77 29.99 16.91
N GLY A 310 -26.72 30.62 15.75
CA GLY A 310 -26.78 32.06 15.55
C GLY A 310 -25.47 32.78 15.93
N THR A 311 -24.36 32.05 16.05
CA THR A 311 -23.07 32.62 16.47
C THR A 311 -22.22 33.03 15.27
N GLN A 312 -21.27 33.95 15.48
CA GLN A 312 -20.32 34.37 14.43
C GLN A 312 -19.51 33.19 13.86
N MET A 313 -19.34 32.11 14.64
CA MET A 313 -18.64 30.89 14.23
C MET A 313 -19.45 30.03 13.24
N ASP A 314 -20.77 30.24 13.12
CA ASP A 314 -21.60 29.54 12.13
C ASP A 314 -21.16 29.87 10.69
N ASN A 315 -20.52 31.02 10.47
CA ASN A 315 -19.93 31.37 9.17
C ASN A 315 -18.75 30.48 8.77
N LEU A 316 -18.15 29.76 9.73
CA LEU A 316 -17.05 28.82 9.49
C LEU A 316 -17.55 27.39 9.22
N VAL A 317 -18.84 27.13 9.46
CA VAL A 317 -19.47 25.82 9.26
C VAL A 317 -19.69 25.58 7.77
N TRP A 318 -19.38 24.37 7.34
CA TRP A 318 -19.60 23.91 5.99
C TRP A 318 -21.07 24.06 5.56
N ASN A 319 -21.30 24.54 4.34
CA ASN A 319 -22.64 24.73 3.80
C ASN A 319 -22.72 24.18 2.37
N SER A 320 -23.65 23.25 2.15
CA SER A 320 -23.88 22.61 0.84
C SER A 320 -24.27 23.58 -0.27
N ARG A 321 -24.81 24.75 0.06
CA ARG A 321 -25.21 25.76 -0.93
C ARG A 321 -24.01 26.52 -1.51
N THR A 322 -22.94 26.67 -0.73
CA THR A 322 -21.75 27.45 -1.11
C THR A 322 -20.58 26.57 -1.52
N ASP A 323 -20.45 25.39 -0.94
CA ASP A 323 -19.38 24.45 -1.29
C ASP A 323 -19.65 23.79 -2.66
N ARG A 324 -18.63 23.78 -3.53
CA ARG A 324 -18.65 23.18 -4.87
C ARG A 324 -17.75 21.94 -4.99
N SER A 325 -17.32 21.39 -3.85
CA SER A 325 -16.41 20.26 -3.77
C SER A 325 -17.06 19.00 -4.34
N VAL A 326 -16.25 18.22 -5.04
CA VAL A 326 -16.71 17.00 -5.72
C VAL A 326 -16.78 15.78 -4.79
N MET A 327 -16.10 15.81 -3.64
CA MET A 327 -16.03 14.70 -2.68
C MET A 327 -16.03 15.22 -1.23
N PRO A 328 -17.11 15.85 -0.74
CA PRO A 328 -17.10 16.47 0.59
C PRO A 328 -17.06 15.44 1.73
N ILE A 329 -16.01 15.50 2.55
CA ILE A 329 -15.85 14.67 3.75
C ILE A 329 -15.74 15.60 4.96
N LEU A 330 -16.77 15.59 5.81
CA LEU A 330 -16.95 16.58 6.86
C LEU A 330 -16.32 16.14 8.18
N THR A 331 -15.60 17.05 8.83
CA THR A 331 -15.12 16.85 10.21
C THR A 331 -16.31 16.83 11.17
N PRO A 332 -16.28 15.98 12.21
CA PRO A 332 -17.42 15.78 13.12
C PRO A 332 -17.49 16.80 14.26
N THR A 333 -16.59 17.79 14.25
CA THR A 333 -16.42 18.78 15.32
C THR A 333 -16.79 20.16 14.84
N PHE A 334 -17.53 20.88 15.68
CA PHE A 334 -17.89 22.26 15.41
C PHE A 334 -16.65 23.18 15.49
N PRO A 335 -16.49 24.14 14.56
CA PRO A 335 -17.27 24.28 13.33
C PRO A 335 -16.91 23.18 12.31
N GLU A 336 -17.91 22.48 11.77
CA GLU A 336 -17.71 21.38 10.82
C GLU A 336 -17.12 21.90 9.51
N GLN A 337 -16.04 21.29 9.03
CA GLN A 337 -15.35 21.70 7.82
C GLN A 337 -15.20 20.53 6.84
N ASN A 338 -15.12 20.84 5.56
CA ASN A 338 -14.78 19.87 4.53
C ASN A 338 -13.28 19.61 4.53
N SER A 339 -12.87 18.38 4.85
CA SER A 339 -11.47 17.94 4.90
C SER A 339 -10.84 17.67 3.52
N THR A 340 -11.64 17.64 2.47
CA THR A 340 -11.27 17.23 1.10
C THR A 340 -11.54 18.32 0.06
N TYR A 341 -11.51 19.58 0.48
CA TYR A 341 -11.72 20.75 -0.40
C TYR A 341 -10.69 20.87 -1.55
N ASN A 342 -9.56 20.16 -1.48
CA ASN A 342 -8.56 20.14 -2.54
C ASN A 342 -8.81 19.08 -3.62
N VAL A 343 -9.79 18.19 -3.43
CA VAL A 343 -10.10 17.12 -4.40
C VAL A 343 -10.66 17.75 -5.67
N SER A 344 -10.00 17.46 -6.79
CA SER A 344 -10.38 17.83 -8.14
C SER A 344 -11.18 16.71 -8.83
N LYS A 345 -11.78 17.01 -9.99
CA LYS A 345 -12.51 16.00 -10.78
C LYS A 345 -11.59 14.86 -11.22
N SER A 346 -10.35 15.20 -11.64
CA SER A 346 -9.35 14.20 -12.03
C SER A 346 -8.96 13.29 -10.85
N SER A 347 -8.65 13.87 -9.69
CA SER A 347 -8.28 13.08 -8.51
C SER A 347 -9.44 12.23 -7.99
N LEU A 348 -10.69 12.71 -8.05
CA LEU A 348 -11.86 11.91 -7.69
C LEU A 348 -11.97 10.69 -8.61
N LYS A 349 -11.84 10.87 -9.93
CA LYS A 349 -11.91 9.76 -10.88
C LYS A 349 -10.85 8.71 -10.59
N VAL A 350 -9.59 9.12 -10.38
CA VAL A 350 -8.49 8.22 -10.01
C VAL A 350 -8.81 7.46 -8.72
N MET A 351 -9.27 8.15 -7.66
CA MET A 351 -9.61 7.48 -6.41
C MET A 351 -10.77 6.50 -6.55
N MET A 352 -11.78 6.81 -7.37
CA MET A 352 -12.91 5.91 -7.60
C MET A 352 -12.51 4.66 -8.39
N GLU A 353 -11.55 4.77 -9.32
CA GLU A 353 -10.98 3.62 -10.03
C GLU A 353 -10.20 2.73 -9.04
N GLU A 354 -9.31 3.32 -8.25
CA GLU A 354 -8.53 2.59 -7.24
C GLU A 354 -9.41 1.91 -6.17
N ILE A 355 -10.50 2.56 -5.73
CA ILE A 355 -11.47 1.97 -4.79
C ILE A 355 -12.20 0.76 -5.41
N LYS A 356 -12.54 0.81 -6.71
CA LYS A 356 -13.17 -0.31 -7.43
C LYS A 356 -12.21 -1.48 -7.62
N ASP A 357 -10.95 -1.20 -7.92
CA ASP A 357 -9.91 -2.21 -8.02
C ASP A 357 -9.63 -2.85 -6.65
N GLY A 358 -9.56 -2.05 -5.60
CA GLY A 358 -9.49 -2.51 -4.20
C GLY A 358 -10.66 -3.42 -3.83
N MET A 359 -11.89 -3.11 -4.27
CA MET A 359 -13.05 -4.00 -4.08
C MET A 359 -12.85 -5.34 -4.79
N THR A 360 -12.36 -5.32 -6.02
CA THR A 360 -12.10 -6.53 -6.82
C THR A 360 -11.06 -7.42 -6.14
N ILE A 361 -9.95 -6.83 -5.68
CA ILE A 361 -8.90 -7.56 -4.96
C ILE A 361 -9.44 -8.12 -3.64
N CYS A 362 -10.18 -7.32 -2.86
CA CYS A 362 -10.78 -7.79 -1.61
C CYS A 362 -11.74 -8.96 -1.81
N ASN A 363 -12.53 -8.94 -2.88
CA ASN A 363 -13.40 -10.08 -3.22
C ASN A 363 -12.59 -11.34 -3.55
N LYS A 364 -11.47 -11.21 -4.27
CA LYS A 364 -10.56 -12.35 -4.52
C LYS A 364 -9.93 -12.87 -3.22
N ILE A 365 -9.54 -12.00 -2.29
CA ILE A 365 -9.00 -12.39 -0.97
C ILE A 365 -10.05 -13.19 -0.19
N HIS A 366 -11.28 -12.68 -0.11
CA HIS A 366 -12.37 -13.38 0.61
C HIS A 366 -12.75 -14.72 -0.03
N ALA A 367 -12.53 -14.86 -1.34
CA ALA A 367 -12.70 -16.11 -2.08
C ALA A 367 -11.47 -17.04 -2.04
N GLY A 368 -10.39 -16.68 -1.32
CA GLY A 368 -9.16 -17.47 -1.24
C GLY A 368 -8.30 -17.47 -2.52
N LYS A 369 -8.54 -16.52 -3.44
CA LYS A 369 -7.86 -16.41 -4.75
C LYS A 369 -6.76 -15.34 -4.80
N ALA A 370 -6.57 -14.60 -3.71
CA ALA A 370 -5.56 -13.55 -3.56
C ALA A 370 -5.15 -13.43 -2.09
N LYS A 371 -4.07 -12.70 -1.82
CA LYS A 371 -3.52 -12.42 -0.50
C LYS A 371 -3.58 -10.93 -0.19
N TRP A 372 -3.46 -10.56 1.08
CA TRP A 372 -3.39 -9.14 1.50
C TRP A 372 -2.21 -8.39 0.90
N ALA A 373 -1.10 -9.08 0.62
CA ALA A 373 0.05 -8.49 -0.09
C ALA A 373 -0.35 -7.95 -1.48
N ASP A 374 -1.29 -8.59 -2.18
CA ASP A 374 -1.77 -8.15 -3.49
C ASP A 374 -2.55 -6.83 -3.39
N LEU A 375 -3.26 -6.59 -2.27
CA LEU A 375 -3.93 -5.32 -1.99
C LEU A 375 -2.92 -4.21 -1.67
N PHE A 376 -1.74 -4.56 -1.17
CA PHE A 376 -0.70 -3.59 -0.81
C PHE A 376 0.35 -3.43 -1.90
N GLU A 377 0.18 -4.05 -3.07
CA GLU A 377 1.14 -3.94 -4.17
C GLU A 377 1.18 -2.49 -4.69
N PRO A 378 2.35 -1.83 -4.74
CA PRO A 378 2.44 -0.47 -5.26
C PRO A 378 2.04 -0.37 -6.73
N THR A 379 1.20 0.62 -7.08
CA THR A 379 0.84 0.85 -8.47
C THR A 379 1.99 1.49 -9.25
N ASN A 380 2.19 1.05 -10.48
CA ASN A 380 3.20 1.62 -11.36
C ASN A 380 2.64 2.79 -12.16
N PHE A 381 2.63 3.96 -11.52
CA PHE A 381 2.19 5.24 -12.10
C PHE A 381 2.75 5.51 -13.51
N PHE A 382 4.05 5.23 -13.73
CA PHE A 382 4.72 5.54 -15.00
C PHE A 382 4.31 4.61 -16.16
N THR A 383 3.67 3.49 -15.85
CA THR A 383 3.08 2.60 -16.86
C THR A 383 1.63 2.91 -17.17
N GLY A 384 0.91 3.56 -16.24
CA GLY A 384 -0.52 3.86 -16.35
C GLY A 384 -0.87 4.87 -17.44
N TYR A 385 0.04 5.78 -17.78
CA TYR A 385 -0.23 6.84 -18.77
C TYR A 385 0.72 6.78 -19.96
N LYS A 386 0.23 7.21 -21.14
CA LYS A 386 1.06 7.37 -22.35
C LYS A 386 1.79 8.72 -22.37
N HIS A 387 1.25 9.71 -21.69
CA HIS A 387 1.66 11.11 -21.75
C HIS A 387 1.82 11.66 -20.34
N PHE A 388 2.83 12.50 -20.15
CA PHE A 388 3.15 13.10 -18.86
C PHE A 388 3.58 14.56 -19.02
N VAL A 389 3.43 15.31 -17.94
CA VAL A 389 4.12 16.59 -17.72
C VAL A 389 5.08 16.39 -16.56
N ALA A 390 6.36 16.63 -16.81
CA ALA A 390 7.40 16.66 -15.79
C ALA A 390 7.60 18.10 -15.32
N VAL A 391 7.15 18.40 -14.10
CA VAL A 391 7.26 19.73 -13.49
C VAL A 391 8.48 19.74 -12.60
N THR A 392 9.43 20.61 -12.87
CA THR A 392 10.68 20.72 -12.10
C THR A 392 10.75 22.03 -11.36
N LEU A 393 11.12 21.96 -10.09
CA LEU A 393 11.48 23.10 -9.26
C LEU A 393 12.96 23.03 -8.91
N GLU A 394 13.68 24.12 -9.17
CA GLU A 394 15.04 24.32 -8.67
C GLU A 394 15.06 25.52 -7.71
N SER A 395 15.36 25.27 -6.43
CA SER A 395 15.43 26.30 -5.41
C SER A 395 16.29 25.82 -4.23
N GLU A 396 17.07 26.72 -3.64
CA GLU A 396 17.79 26.48 -2.38
C GLU A 396 16.94 26.84 -1.15
N ASP A 397 15.83 27.57 -1.35
CA ASP A 397 14.95 27.97 -0.25
C ASP A 397 13.90 26.89 0.06
N ALA A 398 14.07 26.24 1.21
CA ALA A 398 13.13 25.24 1.71
C ALA A 398 11.70 25.80 1.89
N LYS A 399 11.55 27.08 2.22
CA LYS A 399 10.22 27.72 2.34
C LYS A 399 9.54 27.84 0.99
N PHE A 400 10.29 28.21 -0.05
CA PHE A 400 9.78 28.24 -1.42
C PHE A 400 9.43 26.84 -1.92
N GLN A 401 10.24 25.82 -1.61
CA GLN A 401 9.94 24.43 -1.94
C GLN A 401 8.62 23.96 -1.33
N GLY A 402 8.43 24.16 -0.02
CA GLY A 402 7.18 23.82 0.67
C GLY A 402 5.97 24.62 0.15
N PHE A 403 6.17 25.91 -0.15
CA PHE A 403 5.15 26.73 -0.79
C PHE A 403 4.75 26.16 -2.17
N PHE A 404 5.72 25.85 -3.03
CA PHE A 404 5.44 25.29 -4.36
C PHE A 404 4.71 23.95 -4.29
N GLU A 405 5.17 23.04 -3.43
CA GLU A 405 4.54 21.75 -3.20
C GLU A 405 3.07 21.90 -2.74
N SER A 406 2.79 22.92 -1.93
CA SER A 406 1.43 23.26 -1.50
C SER A 406 0.55 23.85 -2.60
N LYS A 407 1.07 24.10 -3.81
CA LYS A 407 0.35 24.79 -4.90
C LYS A 407 0.41 24.05 -6.24
N ILE A 408 1.27 23.05 -6.42
CA ILE A 408 1.40 22.32 -7.69
C ILE A 408 0.08 21.72 -8.20
N ARG A 409 -0.86 21.37 -7.30
CA ARG A 409 -2.21 20.94 -7.70
C ARG A 409 -2.99 21.98 -8.52
N GLN A 410 -2.64 23.28 -8.44
CA GLN A 410 -3.26 24.31 -9.28
C GLN A 410 -2.99 24.04 -10.77
N LEU A 411 -1.86 23.42 -11.12
CA LEU A 411 -1.61 22.98 -12.49
C LEU A 411 -2.60 21.88 -12.91
N VAL A 412 -2.90 20.92 -12.04
CA VAL A 412 -3.93 19.90 -12.30
C VAL A 412 -5.29 20.55 -12.57
N GLN A 413 -5.66 21.57 -11.80
CA GLN A 413 -6.92 22.31 -11.99
C GLN A 413 -6.96 23.12 -13.31
N ILE A 414 -5.82 23.66 -13.73
CA ILE A 414 -5.70 24.35 -15.02
C ILE A 414 -5.84 23.32 -16.15
N LEU A 415 -5.14 22.18 -16.06
CA LEU A 415 -5.16 21.13 -17.06
C LEU A 415 -6.54 20.47 -17.17
N GLU A 416 -7.23 20.18 -16.06
CA GLU A 416 -8.58 19.59 -16.10
C GLU A 416 -9.65 20.55 -16.66
N SER A 417 -9.36 21.86 -16.70
CA SER A 417 -10.22 22.86 -17.33
C SER A 417 -10.05 22.89 -18.86
N ASN A 418 -8.99 22.28 -19.38
CA ASN A 418 -8.75 22.15 -20.81
C ASN A 418 -9.64 21.02 -21.37
N PRO A 419 -10.56 21.28 -22.31
CA PRO A 419 -11.51 20.28 -22.81
C PRO A 419 -10.85 19.11 -23.56
N LEU A 420 -9.58 19.27 -23.94
CA LEU A 420 -8.80 18.20 -24.59
C LEU A 420 -8.14 17.25 -23.59
N VAL A 421 -8.14 17.57 -22.30
CA VAL A 421 -7.58 16.74 -21.22
C VAL A 421 -8.73 16.04 -20.49
N ALA A 422 -8.76 14.71 -20.57
CA ALA A 422 -9.75 13.89 -19.89
C ALA A 422 -9.37 13.61 -18.42
N ILE A 423 -8.08 13.40 -18.14
CA ILE A 423 -7.53 13.21 -16.78
C ILE A 423 -6.18 13.90 -16.68
N ALA A 424 -5.96 14.60 -15.55
CA ALA A 424 -4.63 14.97 -15.08
C ALA A 424 -4.36 14.34 -13.69
N HIS A 425 -3.52 13.31 -13.65
CA HIS A 425 -3.18 12.55 -12.43
C HIS A 425 -1.79 12.95 -11.94
N ILE A 426 -1.70 13.72 -10.86
CA ILE A 426 -0.43 14.05 -10.23
C ILE A 426 0.10 12.92 -9.34
N ASN A 427 1.35 12.49 -9.54
CA ASN A 427 2.01 11.61 -8.58
C ASN A 427 2.34 12.39 -7.30
N PRO A 428 1.88 11.96 -6.11
CA PRO A 428 2.15 12.69 -4.89
C PRO A 428 3.63 12.72 -4.49
N ARG A 429 4.44 11.81 -5.01
CA ARG A 429 5.87 11.75 -4.69
C ARG A 429 6.66 12.70 -5.59
N SER A 430 7.51 13.50 -4.95
CA SER A 430 8.56 14.25 -5.63
C SER A 430 9.79 13.37 -5.84
N PHE A 431 10.50 13.61 -6.93
CA PHE A 431 11.72 12.91 -7.31
C PHE A 431 12.88 13.88 -7.26
N LYS A 432 13.85 13.61 -6.39
CA LYS A 432 15.02 14.44 -6.16
C LYS A 432 16.28 13.58 -6.24
N LYS A 433 17.26 13.99 -7.04
CA LYS A 433 18.58 13.32 -7.05
C LYS A 433 19.33 13.70 -5.77
N ALA A 434 20.13 12.78 -5.23
CA ALA A 434 20.96 13.06 -4.07
C ALA A 434 21.82 14.31 -4.31
N LYS A 435 21.86 15.23 -3.34
CA LYS A 435 22.58 16.52 -3.40
C LYS A 435 22.10 17.53 -4.46
N SER A 436 21.00 17.28 -5.17
CA SER A 436 20.42 18.25 -6.10
C SER A 436 19.45 19.19 -5.37
N THR A 437 19.42 20.47 -5.75
CA THR A 437 18.38 21.44 -5.38
C THR A 437 17.12 21.30 -6.26
N LYS A 438 17.15 20.41 -7.25
CA LYS A 438 16.09 20.19 -8.22
C LYS A 438 15.19 19.04 -7.80
N SER A 439 13.90 19.33 -7.65
CA SER A 439 12.84 18.37 -7.39
C SER A 439 11.90 18.29 -8.59
N THR A 440 11.46 17.09 -8.95
CA THR A 440 10.59 16.84 -10.12
C THR A 440 9.31 16.14 -9.68
N TRP A 441 8.17 16.60 -10.17
CA TRP A 441 6.88 15.94 -10.05
C TRP A 441 6.38 15.55 -11.43
N PHE A 442 5.59 14.47 -11.49
CA PHE A 442 5.02 13.98 -12.73
C PHE A 442 3.50 14.02 -12.68
N ILE A 443 2.89 14.53 -13.74
CA ILE A 443 1.44 14.51 -13.95
C ILE A 443 1.15 13.63 -15.17
N GLY A 444 0.50 12.49 -14.96
CA GLY A 444 0.03 11.61 -16.01
C GLY A 444 -1.21 12.20 -16.68
N LEU A 445 -1.28 12.07 -18.00
CA LEU A 445 -2.33 12.68 -18.81
C LEU A 445 -3.07 11.62 -19.64
N GLU A 446 -4.39 11.75 -19.65
CA GLU A 446 -5.27 11.16 -20.65
C GLU A 446 -5.94 12.27 -21.44
N PHE A 447 -5.99 12.11 -22.76
CA PHE A 447 -6.62 13.09 -23.65
C PHE A 447 -7.97 12.59 -24.12
N SER A 448 -8.85 13.54 -24.42
CA SER A 448 -10.11 13.20 -25.08
C SER A 448 -9.85 12.71 -26.51
N GLU A 449 -10.77 11.92 -27.06
CA GLU A 449 -10.65 11.37 -28.43
C GLU A 449 -10.53 12.45 -29.52
N GLN A 450 -10.91 13.68 -29.20
CA GLN A 450 -10.87 14.85 -30.07
C GLN A 450 -9.49 15.51 -30.13
N ALA A 451 -8.56 15.15 -29.23
CA ALA A 451 -7.24 15.75 -29.14
C ALA A 451 -6.29 15.22 -30.24
N LYS A 452 -6.14 15.98 -31.33
CA LYS A 452 -5.19 15.66 -32.42
C LYS A 452 -3.82 16.33 -32.25
N ASN A 453 -3.81 17.63 -31.93
CA ASN A 453 -2.60 18.42 -31.67
C ASN A 453 -2.80 19.21 -30.38
N LEU A 454 -2.25 18.71 -29.28
CA LEU A 454 -2.38 19.35 -27.98
C LEU A 454 -1.17 20.24 -27.68
N ASP A 455 -1.44 21.52 -27.42
CA ASP A 455 -0.47 22.47 -26.90
C ASP A 455 -0.86 22.85 -25.46
N LEU A 456 -0.04 22.44 -24.50
CA LEU A 456 -0.20 22.73 -23.07
C LEU A 456 0.62 23.96 -22.62
N THR A 457 1.31 24.63 -23.55
CA THR A 457 2.25 25.72 -23.21
C THR A 457 1.53 26.86 -22.50
N LYS A 458 0.34 27.26 -22.98
CA LYS A 458 -0.45 28.32 -22.34
C LYS A 458 -0.88 27.97 -20.91
N ASP A 459 -1.25 26.72 -20.68
CA ASP A 459 -1.67 26.22 -19.37
C ASP A 459 -0.50 26.25 -18.37
N ILE A 460 0.66 25.77 -18.81
CA ILE A 460 1.91 25.76 -18.04
C ILE A 460 2.38 27.19 -17.72
N GLU A 461 2.41 28.08 -18.71
CA GLU A 461 2.87 29.46 -18.51
C GLU A 461 1.90 30.24 -17.59
N ARG A 462 0.59 29.99 -17.70
CA ARG A 462 -0.40 30.53 -16.77
C ARG A 462 -0.15 30.05 -15.34
N PHE A 463 0.17 28.78 -15.15
CA PHE A 463 0.54 28.24 -13.84
C PHE A 463 1.79 28.93 -13.28
N LYS A 464 2.89 28.99 -14.06
CA LYS A 464 4.13 29.65 -13.65
C LYS A 464 3.90 31.11 -13.24
N TYR A 465 3.13 31.86 -14.03
CA TYR A 465 2.76 33.24 -13.72
C TYR A 465 2.02 33.34 -12.38
N ASN A 466 1.00 32.50 -12.17
CA ASN A 466 0.19 32.52 -10.95
C ASN A 466 1.01 32.20 -9.69
N ILE A 467 1.92 31.23 -9.76
CA ILE A 467 2.77 30.85 -8.63
C ILE A 467 3.73 32.00 -8.27
N ASN A 468 4.38 32.59 -9.27
CA ASN A 468 5.30 33.71 -9.04
C ASN A 468 4.57 34.93 -8.44
N GLN A 469 3.36 35.23 -8.88
CA GLN A 469 2.56 36.33 -8.33
C GLN A 469 2.07 36.04 -6.90
N GLN A 470 1.74 34.78 -6.57
CA GLN A 470 1.39 34.37 -5.21
C GLN A 470 2.61 34.45 -4.28
N ALA A 471 3.78 33.99 -4.72
CA ALA A 471 5.02 34.03 -3.95
C ALA A 471 5.42 35.47 -3.59
N ARG A 472 5.32 36.41 -4.54
CA ARG A 472 5.62 37.85 -4.33
C ARG A 472 4.78 38.51 -3.24
N LYS A 473 3.57 37.99 -2.96
CA LYS A 473 2.70 38.53 -1.90
C LYS A 473 3.09 38.05 -0.50
N LEU A 474 3.90 37.00 -0.41
CA LEU A 474 4.30 36.39 0.85
C LEU A 474 5.64 36.98 1.31
N LYS A 475 5.68 37.53 2.52
CA LYS A 475 6.91 38.07 3.11
C LYS A 475 7.84 36.93 3.50
N GLY A 476 9.13 37.05 3.17
CA GLY A 476 10.17 36.12 3.63
C GLY A 476 10.19 34.76 2.92
N ILE A 477 9.53 34.65 1.77
CA ILE A 477 9.69 33.54 0.82
C ILE A 477 10.68 33.97 -0.26
N GLY A 478 11.68 33.13 -0.54
CA GLY A 478 12.68 33.33 -1.57
C GLY A 478 12.12 33.07 -2.98
N SER A 479 12.98 32.61 -3.88
CA SER A 479 12.62 32.33 -5.27
C SER A 479 13.05 30.93 -5.69
N GLY A 480 12.49 30.48 -6.80
CA GLY A 480 12.87 29.23 -7.45
C GLY A 480 12.56 29.29 -8.94
N VAL A 481 13.28 28.49 -9.71
CA VAL A 481 13.05 28.33 -11.14
C VAL A 481 12.07 27.18 -11.33
N ILE A 482 10.90 27.50 -11.88
CA ILE A 482 9.86 26.52 -12.20
C ILE A 482 9.90 26.27 -13.70
N ASP A 483 10.08 25.01 -14.07
CA ASP A 483 9.98 24.56 -15.44
C ASP A 483 9.01 23.39 -15.55
N ALA A 484 8.45 23.18 -16.74
CA ALA A 484 7.61 22.03 -17.02
C ALA A 484 7.79 21.59 -18.47
N SER A 485 7.98 20.29 -18.66
CA SER A 485 8.19 19.69 -19.96
C SER A 485 7.19 18.57 -20.22
N TYR A 486 6.70 18.50 -21.45
CA TYR A 486 5.91 17.36 -21.89
C TYR A 486 6.84 16.18 -22.16
N VAL A 487 6.48 15.00 -21.65
CA VAL A 487 7.25 13.77 -21.84
C VAL A 487 6.30 12.63 -22.20
N LYS A 488 6.60 11.92 -23.30
CA LYS A 488 5.93 10.66 -23.62
C LYS A 488 6.45 9.56 -22.70
N ARG A 489 5.62 8.55 -22.40
CA ARG A 489 6.06 7.38 -21.62
C ARG A 489 7.37 6.78 -22.16
N SER A 490 7.51 6.69 -23.48
CA SER A 490 8.73 6.21 -24.14
C SER A 490 10.00 7.01 -23.83
N GLY A 491 9.86 8.30 -23.48
CA GLY A 491 10.97 9.16 -23.06
C GLY A 491 11.16 9.25 -21.54
N LEU A 492 10.20 8.80 -20.73
CA LEU A 492 10.38 8.63 -19.27
C LEU A 492 11.12 7.35 -18.93
N ILE A 493 10.90 6.30 -19.72
CA ILE A 493 11.67 5.06 -19.66
C ILE A 493 13.02 5.30 -20.38
N GLU A 494 13.73 6.36 -20.00
CA GLU A 494 15.17 6.47 -20.19
C GLU A 494 15.84 5.83 -18.96
N THR A 495 15.64 4.52 -18.81
CA THR A 495 16.68 3.73 -18.16
C THR A 495 17.95 3.86 -19.01
N HIS A 496 19.13 3.58 -18.47
CA HIS A 496 20.37 3.56 -19.26
C HIS A 496 20.30 2.71 -20.55
N GLN A 497 19.23 1.92 -20.75
CA GLN A 497 18.91 1.16 -21.96
C GLN A 497 18.33 1.99 -23.13
N TYR A 498 17.93 3.26 -22.92
CA TYR A 498 17.32 4.12 -23.96
C TYR A 498 18.06 5.42 -24.22
N ARG A 499 19.38 5.49 -23.93
CA ARG A 499 20.22 6.46 -24.64
C ARG A 499 20.22 6.12 -26.13
N GLN A 500 19.52 6.95 -26.91
CA GLN A 500 19.62 7.07 -28.37
C GLN A 500 19.54 5.76 -29.18
N SER A 501 18.33 5.22 -29.35
CA SER A 501 18.06 4.18 -30.35
C SER A 501 18.15 4.68 -31.81
N GLY A 502 18.51 5.95 -32.04
CA GLY A 502 18.75 6.51 -33.38
C GLY A 502 20.16 6.25 -33.92
N HIS A 503 21.16 6.02 -33.06
CA HIS A 503 22.58 5.93 -33.46
C HIS A 503 23.38 4.86 -32.71
N ILE A 504 22.73 3.85 -32.14
CA ILE A 504 23.44 2.60 -31.84
C ILE A 504 23.47 1.81 -33.17
N PRO A 505 24.66 1.50 -33.74
CA PRO A 505 24.73 0.52 -34.80
C PRO A 505 24.04 -0.72 -34.26
N ARG A 506 22.94 -1.15 -34.88
CA ARG A 506 22.40 -2.48 -34.59
C ARG A 506 23.57 -3.42 -34.86
N ALA A 507 24.17 -3.94 -33.81
CA ALA A 507 25.11 -5.04 -33.95
C ALA A 507 24.38 -6.08 -34.81
N PRO A 508 25.02 -6.61 -35.85
CA PRO A 508 24.38 -7.62 -36.68
C PRO A 508 23.81 -8.68 -35.74
N PRO A 509 22.61 -9.23 -36.01
CA PRO A 509 22.16 -10.40 -35.29
C PRO A 509 23.34 -11.36 -35.27
N ILE A 510 23.87 -11.64 -34.08
CA ILE A 510 24.92 -12.62 -33.91
C ILE A 510 24.20 -13.95 -34.17
N SER A 511 24.09 -14.27 -35.47
CA SER A 511 24.22 -15.64 -35.92
C SER A 511 25.50 -16.11 -35.27
N TYR A 512 25.39 -17.10 -34.39
CA TYR A 512 26.55 -17.83 -33.93
C TYR A 512 27.41 -18.13 -35.16
N ARG A 513 28.66 -17.63 -35.18
CA ARG A 513 29.59 -17.97 -36.27
C ARG A 513 29.96 -19.45 -36.22
N ASN A 514 29.65 -20.12 -35.12
CA ASN A 514 29.70 -21.57 -34.97
C ASN A 514 28.27 -22.11 -34.81
N PRO A 515 27.87 -23.19 -35.51
CA PRO A 515 26.57 -23.80 -35.30
C PRO A 515 26.39 -24.18 -33.82
N PHE A 516 25.19 -23.93 -33.27
CA PHE A 516 24.81 -24.43 -31.95
C PHE A 516 24.93 -25.96 -31.97
N PRO A 517 25.64 -26.62 -31.04
CA PRO A 517 25.79 -28.08 -31.06
C PRO A 517 24.40 -28.71 -30.99
N THR A 518 24.08 -29.53 -32.00
CA THR A 518 22.82 -30.29 -32.04
C THR A 518 22.97 -31.66 -31.38
N ASP A 519 24.20 -32.04 -31.04
CA ASP A 519 24.55 -33.24 -30.31
C ASP A 519 24.83 -32.90 -28.84
N TYR A 520 24.08 -33.52 -27.94
CA TYR A 520 24.24 -33.35 -26.49
C TYR A 520 25.53 -33.99 -25.97
N THR A 521 26.17 -34.84 -26.77
CA THR A 521 27.46 -35.48 -26.43
C THR A 521 28.67 -34.58 -26.69
N GLU A 522 28.50 -33.48 -27.44
CA GLU A 522 29.57 -32.52 -27.76
C GLU A 522 29.63 -31.31 -26.79
N PHE A 523 28.77 -31.29 -25.76
CA PHE A 523 28.69 -30.19 -24.79
C PHE A 523 29.29 -30.61 -23.43
N ASP A 524 30.50 -30.15 -23.14
CA ASP A 524 31.23 -30.39 -21.88
C ASP A 524 30.58 -29.77 -20.61
N GLY A 525 29.42 -29.14 -20.72
CA GLY A 525 28.83 -28.28 -19.68
C GLY A 525 27.88 -28.95 -18.68
N LEU A 526 27.69 -30.27 -18.73
CA LEU A 526 26.95 -31.02 -17.69
C LEU A 526 27.84 -32.12 -17.10
N HIS A 527 28.93 -31.72 -16.45
CA HIS A 527 29.78 -32.67 -15.72
C HIS A 527 29.02 -33.17 -14.46
N PRO A 528 28.86 -34.49 -14.23
CA PRO A 528 28.03 -35.05 -13.14
C PRO A 528 28.53 -34.76 -11.72
N GLU A 529 29.77 -34.31 -11.58
CA GLU A 529 30.40 -34.01 -10.30
C GLU A 529 30.96 -32.59 -10.37
N ASN A 530 30.47 -31.68 -9.52
CA ASN A 530 30.88 -30.28 -9.39
C ASN A 530 32.38 -30.16 -9.02
N GLN A 531 33.31 -30.57 -9.89
CA GLN A 531 34.75 -30.46 -9.63
C GLN A 531 35.23 -29.05 -10.02
N ASP A 532 35.84 -28.37 -9.05
CA ASP A 532 36.65 -27.14 -9.16
C ASP A 532 36.00 -25.89 -9.80
N VAL A 533 34.74 -25.58 -9.49
CA VAL A 533 34.14 -24.26 -9.80
C VAL A 533 34.35 -23.29 -8.63
N SER A 534 35.34 -22.40 -8.75
CA SER A 534 35.52 -21.28 -7.81
C SER A 534 34.56 -20.14 -8.12
N LEU A 535 33.63 -19.85 -7.19
CA LEU A 535 32.72 -18.71 -7.27
C LEU A 535 33.37 -17.46 -6.67
N HIS A 536 33.26 -16.32 -7.32
CA HIS A 536 33.82 -15.05 -6.82
C HIS A 536 32.73 -14.07 -6.41
N LYS A 537 32.04 -13.44 -7.36
CA LYS A 537 30.91 -12.53 -7.09
C LYS A 537 29.61 -13.33 -7.11
N ILE A 538 28.80 -13.26 -6.06
CA ILE A 538 27.56 -14.04 -5.90
C ILE A 538 26.36 -13.08 -5.90
N HIS A 539 25.46 -13.25 -6.88
CA HIS A 539 24.20 -12.54 -6.95
C HIS A 539 23.02 -13.51 -6.89
N VAL A 540 22.05 -13.25 -6.01
CA VAL A 540 20.83 -14.06 -5.94
C VAL A 540 19.76 -13.46 -6.83
N ILE A 541 19.25 -14.27 -7.75
CA ILE A 541 18.12 -13.91 -8.62
C ILE A 541 16.91 -14.79 -8.31
N ARG A 542 15.72 -14.23 -8.52
CA ARG A 542 14.45 -14.95 -8.42
C ARG A 542 13.83 -15.03 -9.81
N VAL A 543 13.59 -16.26 -10.28
CA VAL A 543 12.91 -16.51 -11.56
C VAL A 543 11.39 -16.58 -11.38
N GLU A 544 10.62 -16.52 -12.47
CA GLU A 544 9.15 -16.31 -12.50
C GLU A 544 8.34 -17.30 -11.61
N ASN A 545 8.85 -18.51 -11.34
CA ASN A 545 8.21 -19.52 -10.48
C ASN A 545 8.57 -19.41 -8.98
N GLY A 546 9.37 -18.41 -8.60
CA GLY A 546 9.84 -18.20 -7.23
C GLY A 546 11.15 -18.93 -6.87
N ARG A 547 11.73 -19.75 -7.76
CA ARG A 547 13.02 -20.41 -7.52
C ARG A 547 14.14 -19.39 -7.39
N LEU A 548 15.06 -19.68 -6.48
CA LEU A 548 16.25 -18.87 -6.22
C LEU A 548 17.46 -19.49 -6.92
N LEU A 549 18.11 -18.69 -7.76
CA LEU A 549 19.33 -19.07 -8.45
C LEU A 549 20.46 -18.12 -8.05
N ILE A 550 21.67 -18.63 -8.04
CA ILE A 550 22.89 -17.87 -7.84
C ILE A 550 23.51 -17.62 -9.21
N VAL A 551 23.81 -16.37 -9.52
CA VAL A 551 24.64 -15.96 -10.64
C VAL A 551 26.04 -15.66 -10.10
N SER A 552 27.05 -16.30 -10.68
CA SER A 552 28.44 -16.02 -10.37
C SER A 552 29.26 -15.81 -11.63
N THR A 553 30.28 -14.98 -11.55
CA THR A 553 31.20 -14.70 -12.66
C THR A 553 32.65 -14.92 -12.24
N CYS A 554 33.47 -15.40 -13.16
CA CYS A 554 34.91 -15.61 -12.98
C CYS A 554 35.62 -15.43 -14.33
N GLY A 555 36.47 -14.40 -14.46
CA GLY A 555 37.10 -14.06 -15.74
C GLY A 555 36.07 -13.77 -16.83
N SER A 556 36.10 -14.51 -17.93
CA SER A 556 35.11 -14.46 -19.02
C SER A 556 33.87 -15.35 -18.79
N ARG A 557 33.82 -16.11 -17.70
CA ARG A 557 32.81 -17.14 -17.48
C ARG A 557 31.67 -16.65 -16.59
N ILE A 558 30.44 -16.99 -16.97
CA ILE A 558 29.23 -16.84 -16.16
C ILE A 558 28.68 -18.21 -15.79
N CYS A 559 28.35 -18.40 -14.51
CA CYS A 559 27.79 -19.62 -13.96
C CYS A 559 26.44 -19.32 -13.28
N ILE A 560 25.48 -20.22 -13.46
CA ILE A 560 24.20 -20.20 -12.75
C ILE A 560 24.13 -21.48 -11.90
N VAL A 561 23.95 -21.31 -10.60
CA VAL A 561 23.85 -22.39 -9.63
C VAL A 561 22.45 -22.40 -9.03
N GLU A 562 21.80 -23.57 -9.02
CA GLU A 562 20.52 -23.74 -8.35
C GLU A 562 20.74 -23.84 -6.84
N MET A 563 20.12 -22.93 -6.08
CA MET A 563 20.41 -22.78 -4.65
C MET A 563 19.93 -23.98 -3.81
N GLU A 564 18.81 -24.59 -4.20
CA GLU A 564 18.21 -25.74 -3.48
C GLU A 564 19.04 -27.02 -3.63
N THR A 565 19.58 -27.26 -4.83
CA THR A 565 20.31 -28.49 -5.16
C THR A 565 21.82 -28.31 -5.12
N SER A 566 22.30 -27.07 -5.01
CA SER A 566 23.72 -26.70 -5.11
C SER A 566 24.39 -27.18 -6.41
N LYS A 567 23.61 -27.36 -7.48
CA LYS A 567 24.11 -27.79 -8.79
C LYS A 567 24.36 -26.60 -9.71
N CYS A 568 25.50 -26.59 -10.39
CA CYS A 568 25.70 -25.69 -11.52
C CYS A 568 24.79 -26.15 -12.67
N ILE A 569 23.81 -25.32 -13.03
CA ILE A 569 22.82 -25.64 -14.07
C ILE A 569 23.13 -24.98 -15.41
N LEU A 570 24.01 -23.99 -15.42
CA LEU A 570 24.51 -23.34 -16.63
C LEU A 570 25.91 -22.79 -16.38
N SER A 571 26.84 -23.08 -17.28
CA SER A 571 28.16 -22.46 -17.33
C SER A 571 28.40 -22.04 -18.78
N SER A 572 28.70 -20.76 -18.99
CA SER A 572 28.96 -20.21 -20.32
C SER A 572 30.17 -19.32 -20.30
N GLU A 573 31.04 -19.49 -21.30
CA GLU A 573 32.16 -18.61 -21.54
C GLU A 573 31.75 -17.51 -22.51
N LEU A 574 32.09 -16.26 -22.21
CA LEU A 574 31.83 -15.10 -23.06
C LEU A 574 33.09 -14.71 -23.83
N ASP A 575 32.91 -14.04 -24.97
CA ASP A 575 34.02 -13.67 -25.86
C ASP A 575 35.06 -12.71 -25.22
N PHE A 576 34.70 -12.07 -24.10
CA PHE A 576 35.51 -11.07 -23.43
C PHE A 576 35.44 -11.24 -21.91
N GLU A 577 36.43 -10.69 -21.20
CA GLU A 577 36.47 -10.68 -19.74
C GLU A 577 35.30 -9.90 -19.14
N ILE A 578 34.72 -10.42 -18.06
CA ILE A 578 33.62 -9.79 -17.33
C ILE A 578 34.21 -8.82 -16.29
N LEU A 579 34.04 -7.52 -16.54
CA LEU A 579 34.44 -6.47 -15.62
C LEU A 579 33.50 -6.36 -14.42
N ASP A 580 32.19 -6.45 -14.67
CA ASP A 580 31.19 -6.36 -13.62
C ASP A 580 29.88 -7.06 -13.96
N VAL A 581 29.09 -7.38 -12.93
CA VAL A 581 27.78 -8.02 -13.08
C VAL A 581 26.76 -7.39 -12.12
N SER A 582 25.54 -7.18 -12.61
CA SER A 582 24.42 -6.68 -11.82
C SER A 582 23.15 -7.43 -12.19
N THR A 583 22.19 -7.51 -11.27
CA THR A 583 20.97 -8.31 -11.45
C THR A 583 19.73 -7.51 -11.10
N CYS A 584 18.65 -7.65 -11.88
CA CYS A 584 17.34 -7.07 -11.58
C CYS A 584 16.25 -8.09 -11.92
N GLY A 585 15.62 -8.66 -10.89
CA GLY A 585 14.68 -9.78 -11.09
C GLY A 585 15.40 -10.99 -11.70
N ASN A 586 14.99 -11.42 -12.89
CA ASN A 586 15.61 -12.49 -13.66
C ASN A 586 16.57 -11.99 -14.75
N ASP A 587 16.80 -10.68 -14.83
CA ASP A 587 17.74 -10.08 -15.76
C ASP A 587 19.15 -10.00 -15.15
N VAL A 588 20.15 -10.41 -15.92
CA VAL A 588 21.57 -10.38 -15.58
C VAL A 588 22.28 -9.44 -16.54
N PHE A 589 22.87 -8.38 -16.01
CA PHE A 589 23.62 -7.37 -16.76
C PHE A 589 25.10 -7.64 -16.58
N VAL A 590 25.81 -7.88 -17.67
CA VAL A 590 27.23 -8.22 -17.68
C VAL A 590 27.97 -7.12 -18.43
N LEU A 591 28.90 -6.47 -17.74
CA LEU A 591 29.81 -5.50 -18.32
C LEU A 591 31.06 -6.24 -18.80
N LEU A 592 31.34 -6.17 -20.10
CA LEU A 592 32.50 -6.82 -20.72
C LEU A 592 33.64 -5.83 -20.94
N ALA A 593 34.87 -6.35 -21.02
CA ALA A 593 36.09 -5.58 -21.18
C ALA A 593 36.25 -4.94 -22.58
N ASP A 594 35.51 -5.43 -23.59
CA ASP A 594 35.48 -4.75 -24.88
C ASP A 594 34.71 -3.43 -24.76
N SER A 595 35.29 -2.37 -25.33
CA SER A 595 34.91 -0.97 -25.10
C SER A 595 33.51 -0.56 -25.61
N LYS A 596 32.61 -1.50 -25.90
CA LYS A 596 31.30 -1.25 -26.54
C LYS A 596 30.08 -2.00 -25.95
N GLY A 597 30.08 -2.38 -24.67
CA GLY A 597 28.88 -2.16 -23.85
C GLY A 597 28.29 -3.33 -23.05
N LEU A 598 27.39 -2.93 -22.14
CA LEU A 598 26.64 -3.77 -21.22
C LEU A 598 25.77 -4.79 -21.96
N ARG A 599 25.97 -6.09 -21.72
CA ARG A 599 25.10 -7.16 -22.23
C ARG A 599 24.01 -7.48 -21.21
N LYS A 600 22.78 -7.61 -21.69
CA LYS A 600 21.64 -8.07 -20.89
C LYS A 600 21.31 -9.50 -21.26
N PHE A 601 21.40 -10.40 -20.28
CA PHE A 601 20.86 -11.75 -20.32
C PHE A 601 19.60 -11.80 -19.47
N SER A 602 18.66 -12.67 -19.82
CA SER A 602 17.45 -12.89 -19.05
C SER A 602 17.30 -14.38 -18.82
N VAL A 603 17.15 -14.78 -17.56
CA VAL A 603 17.00 -16.18 -17.18
C VAL A 603 15.52 -16.55 -17.18
N PHE A 604 15.18 -17.59 -17.93
CA PHE A 604 13.83 -18.11 -18.05
C PHE A 604 13.81 -19.61 -17.82
N GLU A 605 12.66 -20.14 -17.45
CA GLU A 605 12.42 -21.58 -17.56
C GLU A 605 12.52 -22.04 -19.02
N ARG A 606 12.86 -23.32 -19.22
CA ARG A 606 13.04 -23.92 -20.55
C ARG A 606 11.83 -23.67 -21.46
N GLN A 607 10.62 -23.93 -20.96
CA GLN A 607 9.39 -23.67 -21.71
C GLN A 607 9.23 -22.18 -22.06
N LYS A 608 9.43 -21.30 -21.08
CA LYS A 608 9.27 -19.85 -21.25
C LYS A 608 10.29 -19.24 -22.22
N CYS A 609 11.50 -19.79 -22.25
CA CYS A 609 12.53 -19.45 -23.22
C CYS A 609 12.02 -19.69 -24.65
N VAL A 610 11.49 -20.88 -24.92
CA VAL A 610 10.97 -21.25 -26.23
C VAL A 610 9.74 -20.41 -26.63
N GLU A 611 8.83 -20.12 -25.69
CA GLU A 611 7.71 -19.21 -25.93
C GLU A 611 8.18 -17.82 -26.38
N LYS A 612 9.19 -17.25 -25.71
CA LYS A 612 9.74 -15.94 -26.05
C LYS A 612 10.50 -15.95 -27.38
N LEU A 613 11.22 -17.02 -27.70
CA LEU A 613 11.87 -17.18 -29.00
C LEU A 613 10.84 -17.26 -30.14
N ASN A 614 9.77 -18.05 -29.94
CA ASN A 614 8.65 -18.15 -30.88
C ASN A 614 7.96 -16.79 -31.08
N LEU A 615 7.70 -16.02 -30.01
CA LEU A 615 7.09 -14.68 -30.09
C LEU A 615 7.96 -13.69 -30.88
N LYS A 616 9.28 -13.85 -30.85
CA LYS A 616 10.23 -13.01 -31.60
C LYS A 616 10.50 -13.52 -33.03
N GLY A 617 9.86 -14.62 -33.44
CA GLY A 617 10.05 -15.21 -34.77
C GLY A 617 11.34 -16.01 -34.94
N PHE A 618 12.06 -16.35 -33.87
CA PHE A 618 13.30 -17.11 -33.92
C PHE A 618 13.05 -18.64 -33.89
N PHE A 619 12.21 -19.13 -34.80
CA PHE A 619 11.75 -20.52 -34.78
C PHE A 619 12.86 -21.56 -34.97
N GLY A 620 13.92 -21.24 -35.72
CA GLY A 620 15.12 -22.09 -35.83
C GLY A 620 15.81 -22.31 -34.48
N GLN A 621 15.98 -21.24 -33.69
CA GLN A 621 16.58 -21.32 -32.35
C GLN A 621 15.65 -22.00 -31.35
N SER A 622 14.34 -21.76 -31.45
CA SER A 622 13.33 -22.51 -30.68
C SER A 622 13.45 -24.01 -30.91
N ALA A 623 13.55 -24.43 -32.17
CA ALA A 623 13.65 -25.84 -32.53
C ALA A 623 14.95 -26.49 -32.03
N GLN A 624 16.09 -25.81 -32.19
CA GLN A 624 17.38 -26.27 -31.66
C GLN A 624 17.34 -26.41 -30.13
N THR A 625 16.79 -25.41 -29.43
CA THR A 625 16.62 -25.44 -27.97
C THR A 625 15.76 -26.62 -27.52
N MET A 626 14.65 -26.86 -28.23
CA MET A 626 13.75 -27.99 -27.95
C MET A 626 14.44 -29.34 -28.12
N LEU A 627 15.17 -29.52 -29.22
CA LEU A 627 15.88 -30.77 -29.52
C LEU A 627 17.00 -31.01 -28.49
N PHE A 628 17.78 -29.98 -28.16
CA PHE A 628 18.84 -30.05 -27.15
C PHE A 628 18.29 -30.47 -25.78
N CYS A 629 17.15 -29.93 -25.38
CA CYS A 629 16.52 -30.24 -24.09
C CYS A 629 15.67 -31.53 -24.10
N SER A 630 15.34 -32.08 -25.27
CA SER A 630 14.39 -33.20 -25.41
C SER A 630 14.75 -34.48 -24.62
N PRO A 631 16.04 -34.85 -24.38
CA PRO A 631 16.37 -36.02 -23.57
C PRO A 631 16.02 -35.87 -22.09
N HIS A 632 15.92 -34.64 -21.59
CA HIS A 632 15.79 -34.33 -20.15
C HIS A 632 14.57 -33.48 -19.82
N PHE A 633 13.85 -32.98 -20.83
CA PHE A 633 12.72 -32.08 -20.64
C PHE A 633 11.69 -32.23 -21.77
N SER A 634 10.44 -32.46 -21.37
CA SER A 634 9.32 -32.61 -22.28
C SER A 634 8.59 -31.28 -22.47
N PHE A 635 8.74 -30.66 -23.64
CA PHE A 635 7.98 -29.44 -23.99
C PHE A 635 6.52 -29.76 -24.30
N PRO A 636 5.53 -28.91 -23.94
CA PRO A 636 4.13 -29.11 -24.34
C PRO A 636 3.92 -29.16 -25.86
N SER A 637 3.07 -30.08 -26.32
CA SER A 637 2.76 -30.27 -27.76
C SER A 637 2.33 -28.99 -28.49
N PRO A 638 1.50 -28.08 -27.90
CA PRO A 638 1.12 -26.84 -28.58
C PRO A 638 2.30 -25.92 -28.93
N ILE A 639 3.35 -25.91 -28.10
CA ILE A 639 4.54 -25.07 -28.32
C ILE A 639 5.40 -25.69 -29.42
N ILE A 640 5.50 -27.02 -29.47
CA ILE A 640 6.23 -27.73 -30.53
C ILE A 640 5.53 -27.51 -31.88
N SER A 641 4.20 -27.68 -31.94
CA SER A 641 3.41 -27.40 -33.15
C SER A 641 3.58 -25.97 -33.64
N LYS A 642 3.53 -24.99 -32.74
CA LYS A 642 3.75 -23.58 -33.08
C LYS A 642 5.16 -23.30 -33.60
N THR A 643 6.18 -23.97 -33.07
CA THR A 643 7.55 -23.87 -33.58
C THR A 643 7.67 -24.48 -34.98
N ILE A 644 7.04 -25.64 -35.22
CA ILE A 644 6.99 -26.28 -36.55
C ILE A 644 6.29 -25.37 -37.57
N GLU A 645 5.13 -24.81 -37.24
CA GLU A 645 4.40 -23.87 -38.10
C GLU A 645 5.25 -22.63 -38.41
N GLY A 646 5.96 -22.10 -37.41
CA GLY A 646 6.86 -20.97 -37.61
C GLY A 646 8.06 -21.28 -38.50
N LEU A 647 8.63 -22.50 -38.42
CA LEU A 647 9.69 -22.95 -39.31
C LEU A 647 9.26 -22.98 -40.79
N LEU A 648 7.99 -23.28 -41.08
CA LEU A 648 7.43 -23.24 -42.44
C LEU A 648 7.46 -21.85 -43.08
N THR A 649 7.49 -20.80 -42.26
CA THR A 649 7.53 -19.41 -42.72
C THR A 649 8.95 -18.89 -43.02
N MET A 650 9.99 -19.69 -42.73
CA MET A 650 11.39 -19.29 -42.86
C MET A 650 11.99 -19.65 -44.23
N SER A 651 12.86 -18.79 -44.77
CA SER A 651 13.41 -18.88 -46.14
C SER A 651 14.58 -19.87 -46.35
N ARG A 652 14.98 -20.66 -45.34
CA ARG A 652 16.17 -21.56 -45.40
C ARG A 652 15.80 -23.05 -45.51
N LYS A 653 15.30 -23.47 -46.68
CA LYS A 653 14.65 -24.78 -46.90
C LYS A 653 15.32 -26.01 -46.26
N LYS A 654 16.61 -26.29 -46.51
CA LYS A 654 17.22 -27.59 -46.12
C LYS A 654 17.39 -27.82 -44.61
N GLU A 655 17.78 -26.80 -43.86
CA GLU A 655 18.01 -26.92 -42.41
C GLU A 655 16.69 -26.82 -41.62
N THR A 656 15.76 -25.99 -42.10
CA THR A 656 14.42 -25.88 -41.51
C THR A 656 13.62 -27.16 -41.70
N GLU A 657 13.73 -27.81 -42.86
CA GLU A 657 13.11 -29.12 -43.14
C GLU A 657 13.65 -30.21 -42.21
N ARG A 658 14.96 -30.24 -41.95
CA ARG A 658 15.58 -31.19 -41.00
C ARG A 658 15.06 -30.98 -39.57
N LEU A 659 15.06 -29.74 -39.08
CA LEU A 659 14.57 -29.41 -37.74
C LEU A 659 13.08 -29.73 -37.59
N GLN A 660 12.29 -29.48 -38.63
CA GLN A 660 10.88 -29.84 -38.68
C GLN A 660 10.68 -31.35 -38.55
N GLN A 661 11.38 -32.16 -39.33
CA GLN A 661 11.27 -33.63 -39.27
C GLN A 661 11.59 -34.17 -37.88
N LEU A 662 12.64 -33.64 -37.24
CA LEU A 662 13.03 -34.05 -35.89
C LEU A 662 11.99 -33.68 -34.83
N LEU A 663 11.41 -32.47 -34.89
CA LEU A 663 10.33 -32.07 -33.98
C LEU A 663 9.03 -32.82 -34.25
N GLN A 664 8.72 -33.11 -35.51
CA GLN A 664 7.53 -33.86 -35.90
C GLN A 664 7.62 -35.30 -35.37
N LYS A 665 8.80 -35.92 -35.46
CA LYS A 665 9.06 -37.22 -34.85
C LYS A 665 8.78 -37.23 -33.34
N ILE A 666 9.18 -36.19 -32.60
CA ILE A 666 8.88 -36.07 -31.17
C ILE A 666 7.37 -36.02 -30.90
N LEU A 667 6.59 -35.34 -31.74
CA LEU A 667 5.13 -35.31 -31.61
C LEU A 667 4.48 -36.66 -31.94
N ASP A 668 4.98 -37.36 -32.95
CA ASP A 668 4.43 -38.63 -33.41
C ASP A 668 4.75 -39.76 -32.42
N ASP A 669 5.98 -39.81 -31.89
CA ASP A 669 6.39 -40.76 -30.83
C ASP A 669 5.51 -40.60 -29.57
N ARG A 670 5.09 -39.35 -29.27
CA ARG A 670 4.17 -39.07 -28.16
C ARG A 670 2.74 -39.50 -28.43
N LYS A 671 2.24 -39.29 -29.65
CA LYS A 671 0.90 -39.79 -30.04
C LYS A 671 0.86 -41.31 -29.99
N ALA A 672 1.93 -41.98 -30.40
CA ALA A 672 2.07 -43.43 -30.29
C ALA A 672 2.10 -43.89 -28.83
N SER A 673 2.83 -43.18 -27.97
CA SER A 673 2.87 -43.47 -26.52
C SER A 673 1.51 -43.24 -25.85
N GLN A 674 0.83 -42.13 -26.13
CA GLN A 674 -0.49 -41.81 -25.59
C GLN A 674 -1.55 -42.86 -26.01
N SER A 675 -1.55 -43.24 -27.29
CA SER A 675 -2.40 -44.32 -27.82
C SER A 675 -2.13 -45.67 -27.15
N MET A 676 -0.87 -45.97 -26.82
CA MET A 676 -0.52 -47.20 -26.10
C MET A 676 -1.06 -47.20 -24.66
N TYR A 677 -0.97 -46.06 -23.95
CA TYR A 677 -1.55 -45.90 -22.60
C TYR A 677 -3.08 -45.94 -22.62
N ASP A 678 -3.73 -45.28 -23.58
CA ASP A 678 -5.20 -45.30 -23.72
C ASP A 678 -5.70 -46.73 -24.01
N ASN A 679 -4.97 -47.50 -24.84
CA ASN A 679 -5.27 -48.90 -25.10
C ASN A 679 -5.03 -49.81 -23.87
N MET A 680 -4.03 -49.51 -23.04
CA MET A 680 -3.73 -50.24 -21.80
C MET A 680 -4.78 -49.96 -20.72
N GLU A 681 -5.22 -48.71 -20.59
CA GLU A 681 -6.29 -48.29 -19.68
C GLU A 681 -7.64 -48.89 -20.10
N GLU A 682 -7.90 -49.03 -21.41
CA GLU A 682 -9.08 -49.74 -21.92
C GLU A 682 -9.00 -51.27 -21.69
N LEU A 683 -7.79 -51.85 -21.72
CA LEU A 683 -7.55 -53.25 -21.36
C LEU A 683 -7.83 -53.52 -19.87
N GLU A 684 -7.30 -52.68 -18.98
CA GLU A 684 -7.54 -52.74 -17.53
C GLU A 684 -9.04 -52.53 -17.19
N ARG A 685 -9.73 -51.68 -17.95
CA ARG A 685 -11.19 -51.49 -17.83
C ARG A 685 -11.98 -52.74 -18.25
N ARG A 686 -11.51 -53.48 -19.27
CA ARG A 686 -12.12 -54.74 -19.72
C ARG A 686 -11.83 -55.90 -18.76
N GLU A 687 -10.64 -55.97 -18.18
CA GLU A 687 -10.29 -56.98 -17.17
C GLU A 687 -11.06 -56.78 -15.86
N SER A 688 -11.24 -55.54 -15.41
CA SER A 688 -12.07 -55.22 -14.24
C SER A 688 -13.57 -55.53 -14.44
N LEU A 689 -14.11 -55.32 -15.65
CA LEU A 689 -15.47 -55.72 -16.02
C LEU A 689 -15.65 -57.25 -16.11
N ASN A 690 -14.62 -57.99 -16.53
CA ASN A 690 -14.63 -59.45 -16.54
C ASN A 690 -14.47 -60.04 -15.12
N GLY A 691 -13.68 -59.41 -14.25
CA GLY A 691 -13.59 -59.75 -12.83
C GLY A 691 -14.92 -59.60 -12.09
N ALA A 692 -15.68 -58.54 -12.39
CA ALA A 692 -17.02 -58.33 -11.84
C ALA A 692 -18.08 -59.34 -12.34
N LYS A 693 -17.90 -59.89 -13.55
CA LYS A 693 -18.76 -60.97 -14.09
C LYS A 693 -18.43 -62.34 -13.48
N ASN A 694 -17.16 -62.61 -13.18
CA ASN A 694 -16.76 -63.86 -12.51
C ASN A 694 -17.18 -63.88 -11.03
N GLN A 695 -17.11 -62.75 -10.31
CA GLN A 695 -17.62 -62.66 -8.94
C GLN A 695 -19.16 -62.82 -8.84
N LYS A 696 -19.91 -62.43 -9.88
CA LYS A 696 -21.35 -62.71 -9.95
C LYS A 696 -21.69 -64.19 -10.20
N LYS A 697 -20.82 -64.92 -10.91
CA LYS A 697 -20.99 -66.37 -11.11
C LYS A 697 -20.60 -67.18 -9.87
N GLU A 698 -19.56 -66.78 -9.14
CA GLU A 698 -19.17 -67.42 -7.88
C GLU A 698 -20.18 -67.14 -6.75
N GLY A 699 -20.81 -65.96 -6.72
CA GLY A 699 -21.86 -65.62 -5.75
C GLY A 699 -23.15 -66.44 -5.90
N GLU A 700 -23.48 -66.91 -7.11
CA GLU A 700 -24.68 -67.72 -7.36
C GLU A 700 -24.45 -69.23 -7.13
N GLU A 701 -23.21 -69.72 -7.19
CA GLU A 701 -22.86 -71.11 -6.82
C GLU A 701 -22.69 -71.29 -5.30
N THR A 702 -22.33 -70.24 -4.57
CA THR A 702 -22.08 -70.32 -3.11
C THR A 702 -23.37 -70.32 -2.28
N GLN A 703 -24.47 -69.71 -2.77
CA GLN A 703 -25.78 -69.74 -2.11
C GLN A 703 -26.53 -71.08 -2.23
N ARG A 704 -26.05 -72.03 -3.03
CA ARG A 704 -26.67 -73.36 -3.18
C ARG A 704 -26.09 -74.44 -2.27
N ASN A 705 -24.95 -74.18 -1.61
CA ASN A 705 -24.21 -75.18 -0.83
C ASN A 705 -24.21 -74.94 0.69
N GLU A 706 -24.72 -73.81 1.20
CA GLU A 706 -24.74 -73.51 2.64
C GLU A 706 -25.99 -73.98 3.41
N GLU A 707 -26.88 -74.76 2.80
CA GLU A 707 -28.04 -75.35 3.51
C GLU A 707 -27.78 -76.75 4.10
N LYS A 708 -26.55 -77.26 4.04
CA LYS A 708 -26.21 -78.56 4.65
C LYS A 708 -25.01 -78.46 5.59
N SER A 709 -25.36 -78.51 6.88
CA SER A 709 -24.71 -79.34 7.91
C SER A 709 -24.17 -78.56 9.10
N LYS A 710 -25.01 -78.54 10.14
CA LYS A 710 -24.67 -78.43 11.56
C LYS A 710 -23.45 -79.29 11.95
N LYS A 711 -22.52 -78.72 12.73
CA LYS A 711 -22.00 -79.18 14.06
C LYS A 711 -20.53 -78.77 14.29
N LEU A 712 -20.34 -77.74 15.14
CA LEU A 712 -19.51 -77.59 16.38
C LEU A 712 -18.14 -78.31 16.50
N PRO A 713 -17.15 -77.88 17.36
CA PRO A 713 -17.30 -77.10 18.62
C PRO A 713 -16.16 -76.12 19.08
N SER A 714 -16.47 -75.35 20.14
CA SER A 714 -15.58 -74.77 21.21
C SER A 714 -14.53 -73.71 20.84
N GLY A 715 -14.18 -72.71 21.65
CA GLY A 715 -14.54 -72.34 23.02
C GLY A 715 -14.24 -70.85 23.24
N VAL A 716 -14.50 -70.36 24.44
CA VAL A 716 -14.76 -68.94 24.74
C VAL A 716 -13.53 -68.14 25.19
N HIS A 717 -13.54 -66.85 24.84
CA HIS A 717 -13.00 -65.66 25.54
C HIS A 717 -11.59 -65.09 25.25
N ARG A 718 -11.65 -63.85 24.68
CA ARG A 718 -10.85 -62.61 24.85
C ARG A 718 -9.31 -62.72 24.90
N VAL A 719 -8.62 -61.86 24.14
CA VAL A 719 -8.09 -60.55 24.58
C VAL A 719 -7.34 -59.90 23.40
N SER A 720 -7.64 -58.62 23.15
CA SER A 720 -6.89 -57.67 22.34
C SER A 720 -5.54 -57.34 22.99
N ILE A 721 -4.48 -57.06 22.23
CA ILE A 721 -3.46 -56.04 22.53
C ILE A 721 -2.57 -55.81 21.28
N PHE A 722 -2.39 -54.51 20.99
CA PHE A 722 -1.59 -53.78 20.00
C PHE A 722 -1.94 -53.88 18.51
#